data_AF-A0AAW4JCP2-F1
#
_entry.id   AF-A0AAW4JCP2-F1
#
_cell.length_a   1.000
_cell.length_b   1.000
_cell.length_c   1.000
_cell.angle_alpha   90.00
_cell.angle_beta   90.00
_cell.angle_gamma   90.00
#
_symmetry.space_group_name_H-M   'P 1'
#
loop_
_entity.id
_entity.type
_entity.pdbx_description
1 polymer ?
#
loop_
_entity_poly.entity_id
_entity_poly.type
_entity_poly.pdbx_seq_one_letter_code
_entity_poly.pdbx_strand_id
1 'polypeptide(L)'
;MDAWLFPGQGSQARGMGADVLARYPDLVRRADELLGYSVRELCERDPDRRLRDTRYAQPALFVVHALTYLARVDDGGAPDVVAGHSLGEYGALFAAGCFDFDTGLRLVHERGRLMGEVTGGGMMAIIGLPMEQLAAELAEDALRVLDVANHNEPAQVVISGPQPALRVAADRLAGRAGVRCVPLNVSAPFHSRYMADAAARFARVLTGVTFREPRLPVISNVTARPYPPGAVADLLGRQIRSAVRWWDTVRWLREHGVTGVAELGPGTVLSRIWRTAETVPAAAPAAGLPARVATAPAPSAPAPSASPAPASPAAVAGPPAVPRPVRAELLGSAAFRRAYGVRYAYLSGSMYQGIGSVDLVLRMGRAGLLGFFGAGGLTLDEIDDALGVLGRELGRGGPYGANLLHAVDDPDHEAAVAALYVRHGVRFVEAAGYTGITAPLVHARFAGAHRDAHGRPVAVRNVLAKVSRPEVAEKFLRPPEESLLRRLVDDGRLTTAEADVARELPVSADVCVESDSGGHTDAGVALTLLPTMSRLRDRVVAEYRYPERPRIGAAGGLGAPEAVAAAFTLGAEFVVTGSVNQCSPQAGTSPAVKDILATLDVQDTTYAPAGDMFELGARVQVVRKGTLFPARANRLYQLYRQHESLGDIDARTRRTIEDTYFRRSFDEVWDETRRYLQRRHPEQIPRANRQEKHRMALVFRWYFVHSSRMALRGVLDERVNFQIHTGPAIGAFNRFVDGTDLADWRDRHVDVIAERLMEGAAALLGTRYHQFTEGATG
;
A
#
# COMPACT_ATOMS: atom_id res chain seq x y z
N MET A 1 7.12 13.19 -22.90
CA MET A 1 6.25 12.29 -23.68
C MET A 1 5.82 11.15 -22.77
N ASP A 2 4.59 10.70 -22.89
CA ASP A 2 3.97 9.69 -22.03
C ASP A 2 3.73 8.37 -22.77
N ALA A 3 4.14 7.26 -22.15
CA ALA A 3 3.85 5.92 -22.64
C ALA A 3 2.77 5.23 -21.80
N TRP A 4 1.83 4.54 -22.44
CA TRP A 4 0.94 3.60 -21.73
C TRP A 4 1.45 2.17 -21.91
N LEU A 5 1.67 1.49 -20.79
CA LEU A 5 2.29 0.19 -20.71
C LEU A 5 1.27 -0.87 -20.27
N PHE A 6 1.17 -1.98 -20.98
CA PHE A 6 0.22 -3.05 -20.65
C PHE A 6 0.95 -4.27 -20.07
N PRO A 7 0.64 -4.73 -18.84
CA PRO A 7 1.35 -5.84 -18.22
C PRO A 7 1.06 -7.19 -18.90
N GLY A 8 1.97 -8.16 -18.68
CA GLY A 8 1.84 -9.52 -19.20
C GLY A 8 1.20 -10.50 -18.21
N GLN A 9 1.12 -11.76 -18.63
CA GLN A 9 0.73 -12.84 -17.72
C GLN A 9 1.69 -12.92 -16.52
N GLY A 10 1.14 -13.05 -15.32
CA GLY A 10 1.82 -12.90 -14.03
C GLY A 10 1.28 -11.72 -13.21
N SER A 11 0.56 -10.80 -13.85
CA SER A 11 -0.09 -9.66 -13.19
C SER A 11 -1.55 -9.92 -12.77
N GLN A 12 -2.16 -11.00 -13.26
CA GLN A 12 -3.54 -11.33 -12.92
C GLN A 12 -3.71 -11.64 -11.43
N ALA A 13 -4.79 -11.17 -10.85
CA ALA A 13 -5.16 -11.42 -9.48
C ALA A 13 -6.68 -11.41 -9.34
N ARG A 14 -7.20 -12.17 -8.37
CA ARG A 14 -8.61 -12.08 -7.99
C ARG A 14 -8.94 -10.64 -7.57
N GLY A 15 -10.06 -10.12 -8.06
CA GLY A 15 -10.48 -8.73 -7.90
C GLY A 15 -9.99 -7.78 -8.99
N MET A 16 -9.24 -8.26 -10.01
CA MET A 16 -8.71 -7.38 -11.06
C MET A 16 -9.82 -6.79 -11.94
N GLY A 17 -9.70 -5.50 -12.26
CA GLY A 17 -10.56 -4.80 -13.20
C GLY A 17 -12.03 -4.67 -12.79
N ALA A 18 -12.38 -4.85 -11.52
CA ALA A 18 -13.77 -4.81 -11.06
C ALA A 18 -14.49 -3.49 -11.40
N ASP A 19 -13.76 -2.36 -11.32
CA ASP A 19 -14.22 -1.02 -11.69
C ASP A 19 -14.51 -0.90 -13.19
N VAL A 20 -13.59 -1.35 -14.04
CA VAL A 20 -13.73 -1.24 -15.50
C VAL A 20 -14.70 -2.28 -16.06
N LEU A 21 -14.79 -3.47 -15.46
CA LEU A 21 -15.80 -4.48 -15.80
C LEU A 21 -17.21 -3.97 -15.50
N ALA A 22 -17.40 -3.25 -14.39
CA ALA A 22 -18.68 -2.63 -14.05
C ALA A 22 -19.02 -1.45 -14.97
N ARG A 23 -18.03 -0.68 -15.42
CA ARG A 23 -18.20 0.49 -16.30
C ARG A 23 -18.63 0.12 -17.73
N TYR A 24 -18.24 -1.06 -18.23
CA TYR A 24 -18.52 -1.49 -19.61
C TYR A 24 -19.29 -2.82 -19.69
N PRO A 25 -20.52 -2.89 -19.14
CA PRO A 25 -21.28 -4.15 -19.06
C PRO A 25 -21.56 -4.78 -20.43
N ASP A 26 -21.71 -3.99 -21.48
CA ASP A 26 -21.94 -4.51 -22.85
C ASP A 26 -20.72 -5.23 -23.43
N LEU A 27 -19.51 -4.72 -23.18
CA LEU A 27 -18.27 -5.37 -23.60
C LEU A 27 -17.98 -6.62 -22.76
N VAL A 28 -18.33 -6.60 -21.46
CA VAL A 28 -18.27 -7.79 -20.60
C VAL A 28 -19.22 -8.87 -21.10
N ARG A 29 -20.47 -8.53 -21.44
CA ARG A 29 -21.43 -9.49 -22.01
C ARG A 29 -20.91 -10.11 -23.30
N ARG A 30 -20.35 -9.30 -24.22
CA ARG A 30 -19.74 -9.81 -25.46
C ARG A 30 -18.55 -10.73 -25.19
N ALA A 31 -17.73 -10.39 -24.19
CA ALA A 31 -16.63 -11.25 -23.77
C ALA A 31 -17.15 -12.58 -23.22
N ASP A 32 -18.20 -12.56 -22.39
CA ASP A 32 -18.83 -13.77 -21.84
C ASP A 32 -19.39 -14.67 -22.95
N GLU A 33 -20.07 -14.09 -23.94
CA GLU A 33 -20.61 -14.81 -25.10
C GLU A 33 -19.50 -15.47 -25.95
N LEU A 34 -18.38 -14.77 -26.16
CA LEU A 34 -17.25 -15.26 -26.94
C LEU A 34 -16.47 -16.35 -26.19
N LEU A 35 -16.28 -16.19 -24.89
CA LEU A 35 -15.47 -17.10 -24.06
C LEU A 35 -16.26 -18.31 -23.55
N GLY A 36 -17.59 -18.22 -23.49
CA GLY A 36 -18.46 -19.27 -22.97
C GLY A 36 -18.45 -19.40 -21.44
N TYR A 37 -17.93 -18.41 -20.73
CA TYR A 37 -17.93 -18.31 -19.27
C TYR A 37 -17.88 -16.85 -18.85
N SER A 38 -18.31 -16.54 -17.61
CA SER A 38 -18.28 -15.16 -17.15
C SER A 38 -16.86 -14.69 -16.84
N VAL A 39 -16.35 -13.75 -17.66
CA VAL A 39 -15.05 -13.10 -17.42
C VAL A 39 -15.11 -12.26 -16.15
N ARG A 40 -16.28 -11.70 -15.82
CA ARG A 40 -16.49 -10.95 -14.59
C ARG A 40 -16.34 -11.83 -13.35
N GLU A 41 -17.02 -12.98 -13.32
CA GLU A 41 -16.90 -13.92 -12.20
C GLU A 41 -15.48 -14.45 -12.06
N LEU A 42 -14.83 -14.78 -13.18
CA LEU A 42 -13.44 -15.21 -13.22
C LEU A 42 -12.50 -14.15 -12.63
N CYS A 43 -12.64 -12.87 -13.03
CA CYS A 43 -11.79 -11.79 -12.55
C CYS A 43 -12.07 -11.42 -11.08
N GLU A 44 -13.33 -11.31 -10.68
CA GLU A 44 -13.72 -10.81 -9.35
C GLU A 44 -13.60 -11.89 -8.26
N ARG A 45 -14.00 -13.13 -8.56
CA ARG A 45 -14.16 -14.20 -7.55
C ARG A 45 -13.21 -15.37 -7.75
N ASP A 46 -12.90 -15.71 -9.00
CA ASP A 46 -12.04 -16.85 -9.37
C ASP A 46 -12.39 -18.15 -8.59
N PRO A 47 -13.67 -18.58 -8.57
CA PRO A 47 -14.14 -19.64 -7.66
C PRO A 47 -13.40 -20.97 -7.89
N ASP A 48 -13.05 -21.27 -9.14
CA ASP A 48 -12.37 -22.49 -9.54
C ASP A 48 -10.83 -22.35 -9.60
N ARG A 49 -10.28 -21.19 -9.18
CA ARG A 49 -8.84 -20.88 -9.26
C ARG A 49 -8.25 -20.99 -10.68
N ARG A 50 -9.04 -20.64 -11.69
CA ARG A 50 -8.71 -20.75 -13.12
C ARG A 50 -7.78 -19.64 -13.60
N LEU A 51 -7.64 -18.52 -12.87
CA LEU A 51 -6.69 -17.45 -13.23
C LEU A 51 -5.21 -17.87 -13.24
N ARG A 52 -4.88 -19.07 -12.74
CA ARG A 52 -3.53 -19.66 -12.84
C ARG A 52 -3.28 -20.38 -14.16
N ASP A 53 -4.34 -20.73 -14.87
CA ASP A 53 -4.27 -21.43 -16.14
C ASP A 53 -4.23 -20.42 -17.29
N THR A 54 -3.19 -20.53 -18.12
CA THR A 54 -2.93 -19.64 -19.26
C THR A 54 -4.12 -19.47 -20.20
N ARG A 55 -4.97 -20.50 -20.34
CA ARG A 55 -6.16 -20.46 -21.19
C ARG A 55 -7.21 -19.45 -20.71
N TYR A 56 -7.25 -19.17 -19.41
CA TYR A 56 -8.17 -18.24 -18.78
C TYR A 56 -7.50 -16.91 -18.43
N ALA A 57 -6.24 -16.97 -17.98
CA ALA A 57 -5.49 -15.79 -17.58
C ALA A 57 -5.30 -14.82 -18.76
N GLN A 58 -5.01 -15.32 -19.96
CA GLN A 58 -4.74 -14.45 -21.10
C GLN A 58 -5.98 -13.67 -21.55
N PRO A 59 -7.14 -14.30 -21.82
CA PRO A 59 -8.36 -13.57 -22.18
C PRO A 59 -8.81 -12.58 -21.10
N ALA A 60 -8.76 -12.99 -19.83
CA ALA A 60 -9.16 -12.14 -18.71
C ALA A 60 -8.29 -10.86 -18.63
N LEU A 61 -6.97 -11.00 -18.76
CA LEU A 61 -6.05 -9.86 -18.79
C LEU A 61 -6.29 -8.95 -20.00
N PHE A 62 -6.53 -9.50 -21.20
CA PHE A 62 -6.84 -8.68 -22.37
C PHE A 62 -8.11 -7.86 -22.18
N VAL A 63 -9.19 -8.46 -21.64
CA VAL A 63 -10.42 -7.73 -21.34
C VAL A 63 -10.12 -6.58 -20.38
N VAL A 64 -9.40 -6.83 -19.29
CA VAL A 64 -9.04 -5.77 -18.34
C VAL A 64 -8.19 -4.69 -19.01
N HIS A 65 -7.18 -5.04 -19.81
CA HIS A 65 -6.36 -4.07 -20.55
C HIS A 65 -7.19 -3.17 -21.46
N ALA A 66 -8.09 -3.77 -22.25
CA ALA A 66 -8.93 -3.04 -23.19
C ALA A 66 -9.89 -2.10 -22.46
N LEU A 67 -10.54 -2.56 -21.38
CA LEU A 67 -11.47 -1.74 -20.61
C LEU A 67 -10.76 -0.64 -19.82
N THR A 68 -9.57 -0.90 -19.26
CA THR A 68 -8.75 0.13 -18.61
C THR A 68 -8.26 1.18 -19.60
N TYR A 69 -7.90 0.78 -20.82
CA TYR A 69 -7.58 1.73 -21.90
C TYR A 69 -8.78 2.62 -22.24
N LEU A 70 -9.96 2.01 -22.47
CA LEU A 70 -11.18 2.77 -22.79
C LEU A 70 -11.55 3.75 -21.66
N ALA A 71 -11.50 3.30 -20.41
CA ALA A 71 -11.74 4.17 -19.25
C ALA A 71 -10.78 5.36 -19.25
N ARG A 72 -9.48 5.12 -19.49
CA ARG A 72 -8.47 6.17 -19.47
C ARG A 72 -8.65 7.19 -20.60
N VAL A 73 -9.11 6.74 -21.77
CA VAL A 73 -9.44 7.61 -22.90
C VAL A 73 -10.72 8.42 -22.63
N ASP A 74 -11.77 7.78 -22.10
CA ASP A 74 -13.01 8.44 -21.71
C ASP A 74 -12.77 9.52 -20.64
N ASP A 75 -11.79 9.30 -19.77
CA ASP A 75 -11.35 10.25 -18.74
C ASP A 75 -10.40 11.34 -19.31
N GLY A 76 -10.29 11.47 -20.63
CA GLY A 76 -9.52 12.51 -21.33
C GLY A 76 -8.03 12.23 -21.50
N GLY A 77 -7.57 11.01 -21.22
CA GLY A 77 -6.17 10.61 -21.39
C GLY A 77 -5.78 10.33 -22.84
N ALA A 78 -4.54 10.64 -23.21
CA ALA A 78 -3.96 10.22 -24.48
C ALA A 78 -2.45 9.92 -24.30
N PRO A 79 -1.94 8.77 -24.77
CA PRO A 79 -0.51 8.49 -24.80
C PRO A 79 0.14 8.97 -26.10
N ASP A 80 1.46 9.18 -26.05
CA ASP A 80 2.29 9.42 -27.22
C ASP A 80 2.75 8.10 -27.87
N VAL A 81 2.93 7.06 -27.06
CA VAL A 81 3.40 5.72 -27.47
C VAL A 81 2.79 4.66 -26.56
N VAL A 82 2.59 3.45 -27.08
CA VAL A 82 2.11 2.32 -26.28
C VAL A 82 3.05 1.13 -26.40
N ALA A 83 3.17 0.35 -25.33
CA ALA A 83 3.91 -0.90 -25.34
C ALA A 83 3.27 -1.89 -24.37
N GLY A 84 3.49 -3.18 -24.55
CA GLY A 84 2.98 -4.15 -23.60
C GLY A 84 3.88 -5.37 -23.49
N HIS A 85 3.93 -5.97 -22.32
CA HIS A 85 4.82 -7.08 -22.03
C HIS A 85 4.12 -8.41 -22.34
N SER A 86 4.68 -9.21 -23.25
CA SER A 86 4.12 -10.47 -23.73
C SER A 86 2.66 -10.30 -24.17
N LEU A 87 1.72 -10.84 -23.40
CA LEU A 87 0.28 -10.67 -23.62
C LEU A 87 -0.15 -9.20 -23.68
N GLY A 88 0.48 -8.32 -22.90
CA GLY A 88 0.15 -6.89 -22.90
C GLY A 88 0.32 -6.24 -24.27
N GLU A 89 1.15 -6.79 -25.16
CA GLU A 89 1.33 -6.30 -26.53
C GLU A 89 0.00 -6.27 -27.32
N TYR A 90 -0.94 -7.18 -27.00
CA TYR A 90 -2.28 -7.18 -27.58
C TYR A 90 -3.13 -6.01 -27.07
N GLY A 91 -2.98 -5.62 -25.80
CA GLY A 91 -3.59 -4.42 -25.25
C GLY A 91 -3.04 -3.14 -25.91
N ALA A 92 -1.73 -3.09 -26.16
CA ALA A 92 -1.09 -1.99 -26.87
C ALA A 92 -1.57 -1.88 -28.34
N LEU A 93 -1.67 -3.01 -29.05
CA LEU A 93 -2.17 -3.04 -30.43
C LEU A 93 -3.66 -2.67 -30.51
N PHE A 94 -4.47 -3.09 -29.54
CA PHE A 94 -5.86 -2.63 -29.40
C PHE A 94 -5.93 -1.11 -29.20
N ALA A 95 -5.13 -0.57 -28.27
CA ALA A 95 -5.05 0.86 -28.01
C ALA A 95 -4.59 1.68 -29.23
N ALA A 96 -3.71 1.12 -30.06
CA ALA A 96 -3.29 1.73 -31.31
C ALA A 96 -4.32 1.60 -32.45
N GLY A 97 -5.39 0.81 -32.26
CA GLY A 97 -6.47 0.61 -33.22
C GLY A 97 -6.19 -0.43 -34.31
N CYS A 98 -5.22 -1.33 -34.10
CA CYS A 98 -4.84 -2.36 -35.08
C CYS A 98 -5.94 -3.41 -35.31
N PHE A 99 -6.83 -3.60 -34.33
CA PHE A 99 -8.01 -4.45 -34.39
C PHE A 99 -9.08 -3.97 -33.39
N ASP A 100 -10.29 -4.50 -33.47
CA ASP A 100 -11.36 -4.22 -32.50
C ASP A 100 -11.34 -5.18 -31.29
N PHE A 101 -12.21 -4.92 -30.31
CA PHE A 101 -12.26 -5.66 -29.04
C PHE A 101 -12.49 -7.17 -29.24
N ASP A 102 -13.50 -7.54 -30.03
CA ASP A 102 -13.85 -8.95 -30.26
C ASP A 102 -12.73 -9.69 -30.99
N THR A 103 -12.13 -9.07 -32.00
CA THR A 103 -11.00 -9.63 -32.74
C THR A 103 -9.81 -9.86 -31.82
N GLY A 104 -9.46 -8.85 -31.00
CA GLY A 104 -8.39 -8.97 -30.02
C GLY A 104 -8.65 -10.08 -29.00
N LEU A 105 -9.88 -10.20 -28.51
CA LEU A 105 -10.27 -11.24 -27.56
C LEU A 105 -10.20 -12.64 -28.17
N ARG A 106 -10.65 -12.83 -29.42
CA ARG A 106 -10.52 -14.11 -30.16
C ARG A 106 -9.05 -14.49 -30.34
N LEU A 107 -8.21 -13.54 -30.75
CA LEU A 107 -6.78 -13.77 -30.91
C LEU A 107 -6.12 -14.20 -29.60
N VAL A 108 -6.41 -13.50 -28.50
CA VAL A 108 -5.84 -13.83 -27.20
C VAL A 108 -6.38 -15.14 -26.64
N HIS A 109 -7.64 -15.47 -26.89
CA HIS A 109 -8.24 -16.76 -26.55
C HIS A 109 -7.53 -17.91 -27.26
N GLU A 110 -7.34 -17.81 -28.58
CA GLU A 110 -6.59 -18.81 -29.35
C GLU A 110 -5.12 -18.89 -28.94
N ARG A 111 -4.47 -17.76 -28.69
CA ARG A 111 -3.09 -17.72 -28.16
C ARG A 111 -2.99 -18.45 -26.83
N GLY A 112 -3.88 -18.15 -25.88
CA GLY A 112 -3.92 -18.78 -24.56
C GLY A 112 -4.16 -20.29 -24.66
N ARG A 113 -5.06 -20.73 -25.54
CA ARG A 113 -5.32 -22.14 -25.82
C ARG A 113 -4.06 -22.85 -26.36
N LEU A 114 -3.48 -22.33 -27.45
CA LEU A 114 -2.33 -22.95 -28.11
C LEU A 114 -1.09 -22.99 -27.23
N MET A 115 -0.82 -21.92 -26.47
CA MET A 115 0.29 -21.90 -25.51
C MET A 115 0.03 -22.83 -24.33
N GLY A 116 -1.21 -22.93 -23.84
CA GLY A 116 -1.59 -23.81 -22.73
C GLY A 116 -1.57 -25.31 -23.06
N GLU A 117 -1.57 -25.69 -24.33
CA GLU A 117 -1.44 -27.09 -24.78
C GLU A 117 0.00 -27.62 -24.66
N VAL A 118 1.00 -26.74 -24.63
CA VAL A 118 2.40 -27.13 -24.51
C VAL A 118 2.72 -27.46 -23.05
N THR A 119 3.28 -28.65 -22.82
CA THR A 119 3.63 -29.16 -21.48
C THR A 119 5.11 -29.60 -21.44
N GLY A 120 5.59 -30.05 -20.28
CA GLY A 120 6.93 -30.65 -20.16
C GLY A 120 8.09 -29.66 -19.97
N GLY A 121 7.82 -28.41 -19.61
CA GLY A 121 8.85 -27.41 -19.34
C GLY A 121 8.46 -26.42 -18.23
N GLY A 122 9.15 -25.28 -18.20
CA GLY A 122 8.87 -24.20 -17.26
C GLY A 122 9.66 -22.95 -17.57
N MET A 123 9.59 -21.98 -16.66
CA MET A 123 10.34 -20.73 -16.73
C MET A 123 10.97 -20.41 -15.37
N MET A 124 12.11 -19.72 -15.37
CA MET A 124 12.85 -19.34 -14.18
C MET A 124 13.44 -17.95 -14.34
N ALA A 125 13.18 -17.07 -13.37
CA ALA A 125 13.83 -15.76 -13.32
C ALA A 125 15.21 -15.88 -12.66
N ILE A 126 16.22 -15.40 -13.36
CA ILE A 126 17.60 -15.24 -12.89
C ILE A 126 17.80 -13.76 -12.56
N ILE A 127 18.06 -13.49 -11.29
CA ILE A 127 18.20 -12.13 -10.73
C ILE A 127 19.63 -11.94 -10.24
N GLY A 128 20.24 -10.81 -10.54
CA GLY A 128 21.61 -10.47 -10.12
C GLY A 128 22.71 -10.97 -11.07
N LEU A 129 22.34 -11.49 -12.25
CA LEU A 129 23.29 -11.90 -13.28
C LEU A 129 22.99 -11.15 -14.60
N PRO A 130 23.91 -10.33 -15.13
CA PRO A 130 23.73 -9.63 -16.40
C PRO A 130 23.52 -10.59 -17.58
N MET A 131 22.76 -10.14 -18.58
CA MET A 131 22.41 -10.93 -19.77
C MET A 131 23.66 -11.48 -20.49
N GLU A 132 24.73 -10.70 -20.60
CA GLU A 132 25.96 -11.09 -21.28
C GLU A 132 26.64 -12.27 -20.57
N GLN A 133 26.64 -12.25 -19.23
CA GLN A 133 27.21 -13.31 -18.42
C GLN A 133 26.32 -14.56 -18.46
N LEU A 134 25.00 -14.39 -18.37
CA LEU A 134 24.06 -15.50 -18.48
C LEU A 134 24.11 -16.15 -19.87
N ALA A 135 24.28 -15.38 -20.95
CA ALA A 135 24.40 -15.90 -22.31
C ALA A 135 25.61 -16.83 -22.46
N ALA A 136 26.74 -16.53 -21.79
CA ALA A 136 27.91 -17.40 -21.78
C ALA A 136 27.62 -18.74 -21.07
N GLU A 137 26.90 -18.71 -19.94
CA GLU A 137 26.50 -19.94 -19.22
C GLU A 137 25.54 -20.80 -20.07
N LEU A 138 24.61 -20.16 -20.78
CA LEU A 138 23.64 -20.85 -21.65
C LEU A 138 24.29 -21.43 -22.91
N ALA A 139 25.48 -20.99 -23.29
CA ALA A 139 26.23 -21.53 -24.42
C ALA A 139 26.88 -22.89 -24.11
N GLU A 140 27.01 -23.27 -22.84
CA GLU A 140 27.54 -24.57 -22.44
C GLU A 140 26.57 -25.71 -22.79
N ASP A 141 27.11 -26.87 -23.17
CA ASP A 141 26.32 -28.01 -23.69
C ASP A 141 25.17 -28.45 -22.78
N ALA A 142 25.35 -28.38 -21.45
CA ALA A 142 24.32 -28.78 -20.49
C ALA A 142 23.13 -27.80 -20.41
N LEU A 143 23.32 -26.53 -20.78
CA LEU A 143 22.33 -25.46 -20.67
C LEU A 143 21.84 -24.93 -22.03
N ARG A 144 22.45 -25.35 -23.14
CA ARG A 144 22.10 -24.96 -24.52
C ARG A 144 20.66 -25.29 -24.96
N VAL A 145 19.98 -26.13 -24.18
CA VAL A 145 18.57 -26.48 -24.33
C VAL A 145 17.62 -25.45 -23.69
N LEU A 146 18.14 -24.47 -22.95
CA LEU A 146 17.36 -23.37 -22.39
C LEU A 146 17.43 -22.16 -23.31
N ASP A 147 16.30 -21.48 -23.46
CA ASP A 147 16.20 -20.21 -24.19
C ASP A 147 15.92 -19.06 -23.23
N VAL A 148 16.39 -17.86 -23.58
CA VAL A 148 15.99 -16.64 -22.90
C VAL A 148 14.56 -16.29 -23.34
N ALA A 149 13.63 -16.33 -22.39
CA ALA A 149 12.23 -15.99 -22.60
C ALA A 149 11.95 -14.49 -22.42
N ASN A 150 12.62 -13.84 -21.46
CA ASN A 150 12.44 -12.42 -21.21
C ASN A 150 13.75 -11.77 -20.75
N HIS A 151 14.04 -10.58 -21.26
CA HIS A 151 15.07 -9.69 -20.71
C HIS A 151 14.34 -8.48 -20.12
N ASN A 152 14.08 -8.46 -18.81
CA ASN A 152 13.23 -7.42 -18.19
C ASN A 152 14.02 -6.25 -17.61
N GLU A 153 15.17 -6.52 -17.00
CA GLU A 153 16.06 -5.52 -16.39
C GLU A 153 17.53 -5.91 -16.64
N PRO A 154 18.53 -5.03 -16.42
CA PRO A 154 19.93 -5.31 -16.72
C PRO A 154 20.46 -6.61 -16.12
N ALA A 155 19.98 -6.95 -14.92
CA ALA A 155 20.35 -8.16 -14.19
C ALA A 155 19.11 -9.00 -13.81
N GLN A 156 18.02 -8.89 -14.59
CA GLN A 156 16.84 -9.74 -14.42
C GLN A 156 16.46 -10.34 -15.78
N VAL A 157 16.78 -11.61 -15.97
CA VAL A 157 16.50 -12.38 -17.19
C VAL A 157 15.66 -13.60 -16.84
N VAL A 158 14.71 -13.97 -17.68
CA VAL A 158 13.93 -15.20 -17.54
C VAL A 158 14.39 -16.21 -18.58
N ILE A 159 14.74 -17.40 -18.12
CA ILE A 159 15.07 -18.55 -18.97
C ILE A 159 13.91 -19.53 -18.98
N SER A 160 13.80 -20.31 -20.05
CA SER A 160 12.72 -21.26 -20.26
C SER A 160 13.22 -22.50 -21.00
N GLY A 161 12.61 -23.64 -20.71
CA GLY A 161 12.97 -24.92 -21.33
C GLY A 161 12.55 -26.11 -20.48
N PRO A 162 13.18 -27.29 -20.69
CA PRO A 162 12.86 -28.50 -19.95
C PRO A 162 13.15 -28.34 -18.45
N GLN A 163 12.25 -28.84 -17.61
CA GLN A 163 12.39 -28.76 -16.15
C GLN A 163 13.72 -29.30 -15.61
N PRO A 164 14.27 -30.44 -16.11
CA PRO A 164 15.58 -30.92 -15.66
C PRO A 164 16.71 -29.92 -15.92
N ALA A 165 16.72 -29.28 -17.10
CA ALA A 165 17.75 -28.29 -17.45
C ALA A 165 17.63 -27.01 -16.61
N LEU A 166 16.41 -26.56 -16.29
CA LEU A 166 16.20 -25.43 -15.38
C LEU A 166 16.74 -25.71 -13.96
N ARG A 167 16.63 -26.94 -13.46
CA ARG A 167 17.22 -27.34 -12.18
C ARG A 167 18.74 -27.32 -12.25
N VAL A 168 19.34 -27.86 -13.31
CA VAL A 168 20.79 -27.80 -13.53
C VAL A 168 21.29 -26.35 -13.58
N ALA A 169 20.57 -25.46 -14.27
CA ALA A 169 20.89 -24.04 -14.28
C ALA A 169 20.81 -23.43 -12.87
N ALA A 170 19.76 -23.73 -12.10
CA ALA A 170 19.62 -23.24 -10.73
C ALA A 170 20.77 -23.71 -9.83
N ASP A 171 21.14 -24.99 -9.90
CA ASP A 171 22.20 -25.57 -9.08
C ASP A 171 23.59 -24.99 -9.43
N ARG A 172 23.86 -24.76 -10.72
CA ARG A 172 25.11 -24.13 -11.18
C ARG A 172 25.24 -22.66 -10.77
N LEU A 173 24.11 -21.95 -10.75
CA LEU A 173 24.05 -20.56 -10.36
C LEU A 173 23.92 -20.39 -8.83
N ALA A 174 23.53 -21.46 -8.12
CA ALA A 174 23.46 -21.48 -6.67
C ALA A 174 24.86 -21.28 -6.05
N GLY A 175 24.96 -20.37 -5.08
CA GLY A 175 26.21 -20.04 -4.40
C GLY A 175 27.00 -18.87 -4.99
N ARG A 176 26.63 -18.36 -6.17
CA ARG A 176 27.20 -17.10 -6.67
C ARG A 176 26.65 -15.92 -5.87
N ALA A 177 27.55 -15.11 -5.31
CA ALA A 177 27.17 -13.94 -4.52
C ALA A 177 26.27 -13.00 -5.33
N GLY A 178 25.10 -12.67 -4.79
CA GLY A 178 24.15 -11.75 -5.42
C GLY A 178 23.21 -12.36 -6.47
N VAL A 179 23.39 -13.63 -6.87
CA VAL A 179 22.52 -14.30 -7.85
C VAL A 179 21.39 -15.05 -7.16
N ARG A 180 20.16 -14.90 -7.67
CA ARG A 180 18.98 -15.65 -7.22
C ARG A 180 18.24 -16.27 -8.40
N CYS A 181 17.86 -17.53 -8.26
CA CYS A 181 17.06 -18.27 -9.23
C CYS A 181 15.65 -18.47 -8.66
N VAL A 182 14.62 -17.98 -9.34
CA VAL A 182 13.23 -18.02 -8.89
C VAL A 182 12.37 -18.74 -9.94
N PRO A 183 11.87 -19.95 -9.66
CA PRO A 183 10.92 -20.62 -10.53
C PRO A 183 9.65 -19.77 -10.73
N LEU A 184 9.18 -19.65 -11.96
CA LEU A 184 7.90 -19.00 -12.25
C LEU A 184 6.77 -20.02 -12.23
N ASN A 185 5.58 -19.60 -11.79
CA ASN A 185 4.41 -20.47 -11.66
C ASN A 185 3.73 -20.73 -13.00
N VAL A 186 4.45 -21.41 -13.91
CA VAL A 186 3.98 -21.84 -15.24
C VAL A 186 4.53 -23.23 -15.55
N SER A 187 3.73 -24.06 -16.22
CA SER A 187 4.06 -25.45 -16.59
C SER A 187 4.60 -25.60 -18.00
N ALA A 188 4.89 -24.48 -18.68
CA ALA A 188 5.23 -24.43 -20.09
C ALA A 188 6.41 -23.47 -20.33
N PRO A 189 7.30 -23.80 -21.28
CA PRO A 189 8.47 -22.98 -21.61
C PRO A 189 8.11 -21.85 -22.60
N PHE A 190 7.34 -20.85 -22.16
CA PHE A 190 6.90 -19.77 -23.05
C PHE A 190 8.06 -18.95 -23.63
N HIS A 191 7.86 -18.36 -24.82
CA HIS A 191 8.85 -17.51 -25.49
C HIS A 191 10.15 -18.23 -25.85
N SER A 192 10.05 -19.51 -26.24
CA SER A 192 11.19 -20.37 -26.57
C SER A 192 10.97 -21.19 -27.83
N ARG A 193 12.00 -21.91 -28.27
CA ARG A 193 11.93 -22.88 -29.37
C ARG A 193 10.86 -23.96 -29.15
N TYR A 194 10.54 -24.28 -27.90
CA TYR A 194 9.53 -25.28 -27.55
C TYR A 194 8.10 -24.83 -27.84
N MET A 195 7.91 -23.54 -28.17
CA MET A 195 6.63 -22.99 -28.61
C MET A 195 6.48 -22.97 -30.14
N ALA A 196 7.40 -23.58 -30.90
CA ALA A 196 7.41 -23.49 -32.36
C ALA A 196 6.12 -23.98 -33.03
N ASP A 197 5.55 -25.11 -32.59
CA ASP A 197 4.29 -25.63 -33.13
C ASP A 197 3.11 -24.70 -32.80
N ALA A 198 3.00 -24.28 -31.52
CA ALA A 198 1.99 -23.31 -31.09
C ALA A 198 2.08 -21.99 -31.89
N ALA A 199 3.29 -21.49 -32.14
CA ALA A 199 3.54 -20.31 -32.96
C ALA A 199 3.11 -20.51 -34.42
N ALA A 200 3.39 -21.66 -35.03
CA ALA A 200 2.98 -21.97 -36.40
C ALA A 200 1.46 -22.11 -36.54
N ARG A 201 0.81 -22.73 -35.55
CA ARG A 201 -0.66 -22.82 -35.47
C ARG A 201 -1.29 -21.45 -35.28
N PHE A 202 -0.71 -20.61 -34.42
CA PHE A 202 -1.20 -19.26 -34.19
C PHE A 202 -0.99 -18.34 -35.40
N ALA A 203 0.12 -18.48 -36.12
CA ALA A 203 0.35 -17.75 -37.37
C ALA A 203 -0.76 -18.00 -38.41
N ARG A 204 -1.31 -19.23 -38.48
CA ARG A 204 -2.49 -19.53 -39.32
C ARG A 204 -3.76 -18.84 -38.83
N VAL A 205 -3.94 -18.65 -37.53
CA VAL A 205 -5.06 -17.86 -37.00
C VAL A 205 -4.90 -16.40 -37.44
N LEU A 206 -3.68 -15.85 -37.37
CA LEU A 206 -3.39 -14.46 -37.74
C LEU A 206 -3.62 -14.19 -39.24
N THR A 207 -3.44 -15.18 -40.14
CA THR A 207 -3.75 -15.00 -41.57
C THR A 207 -5.23 -14.73 -41.85
N GLY A 208 -6.12 -15.11 -40.94
CA GLY A 208 -7.56 -14.86 -41.06
C GLY A 208 -8.00 -13.48 -40.53
N VAL A 209 -7.07 -12.65 -40.04
CA VAL A 209 -7.37 -11.35 -39.44
C VAL A 209 -6.79 -10.21 -40.26
N THR A 210 -7.64 -9.23 -40.58
CA THR A 210 -7.20 -7.97 -41.19
C THR A 210 -6.73 -7.01 -40.12
N PHE A 211 -5.42 -6.76 -40.07
CA PHE A 211 -4.84 -5.76 -39.17
C PHE A 211 -4.82 -4.38 -39.83
N ARG A 212 -5.20 -3.36 -39.07
CA ARG A 212 -4.98 -1.95 -39.44
C ARG A 212 -3.60 -1.51 -39.00
N GLU A 213 -3.07 -0.49 -39.66
CA GLU A 213 -1.82 0.15 -39.24
C GLU A 213 -1.96 0.80 -37.86
N PRO A 214 -0.95 0.71 -36.98
CA PRO A 214 -0.99 1.37 -35.67
C PRO A 214 -1.13 2.90 -35.82
N ARG A 215 -2.15 3.49 -35.19
CA ARG A 215 -2.33 4.97 -35.15
C ARG A 215 -1.37 5.66 -34.19
N LEU A 216 -0.80 4.88 -33.27
CA LEU A 216 0.20 5.27 -32.29
C LEU A 216 1.41 4.34 -32.47
N PRO A 217 2.64 4.81 -32.20
CA PRO A 217 3.78 3.91 -32.13
C PRO A 217 3.51 2.79 -31.11
N VAL A 218 3.68 1.54 -31.53
CA VAL A 218 3.61 0.34 -30.69
C VAL A 218 4.99 -0.31 -30.71
N ILE A 219 5.59 -0.60 -29.56
CA ILE A 219 6.92 -1.24 -29.52
C ILE A 219 6.80 -2.76 -29.50
N SER A 220 7.41 -3.41 -30.49
CA SER A 220 7.35 -4.87 -30.62
C SER A 220 8.23 -5.57 -29.60
N ASN A 221 7.72 -6.65 -28.99
CA ASN A 221 8.48 -7.46 -28.03
C ASN A 221 9.66 -8.20 -28.68
N VAL A 222 9.56 -8.52 -29.98
CA VAL A 222 10.55 -9.30 -30.73
C VAL A 222 11.73 -8.43 -31.15
N THR A 223 11.46 -7.20 -31.59
CA THR A 223 12.50 -6.31 -32.15
C THR A 223 12.93 -5.21 -31.18
N ALA A 224 12.12 -4.93 -30.14
CA ALA A 224 12.24 -3.75 -29.28
C ALA A 224 12.26 -2.43 -30.08
N ARG A 225 11.53 -2.40 -31.20
CA ARG A 225 11.37 -1.25 -32.09
C ARG A 225 9.89 -1.06 -32.45
N PRO A 226 9.47 0.13 -32.90
CA PRO A 226 8.15 0.35 -33.44
C PRO A 226 7.77 -0.70 -34.49
N TYR A 227 6.50 -1.12 -34.51
CA TYR A 227 5.99 -1.99 -35.57
C TYR A 227 6.20 -1.33 -36.94
N PRO A 228 6.85 -2.03 -37.90
CA PRO A 228 6.86 -1.56 -39.28
C PRO A 228 5.49 -1.77 -39.93
N PRO A 229 5.17 -1.01 -41.00
CA PRO A 229 3.93 -1.19 -41.73
C PRO A 229 3.74 -2.64 -42.20
N GLY A 230 2.51 -3.15 -42.07
CA GLY A 230 2.13 -4.50 -42.48
C GLY A 230 2.71 -5.65 -41.65
N ALA A 231 3.49 -5.37 -40.60
CA ALA A 231 4.23 -6.42 -39.88
C ALA A 231 3.51 -6.99 -38.64
N VAL A 232 2.28 -6.54 -38.33
CA VAL A 232 1.57 -6.92 -37.10
C VAL A 232 1.40 -8.44 -36.97
N ALA A 233 0.84 -9.08 -38.00
CA ALA A 233 0.61 -10.53 -38.00
C ALA A 233 1.91 -11.33 -37.88
N ASP A 234 2.94 -10.97 -38.65
CA ASP A 234 4.20 -11.69 -38.65
C ASP A 234 4.95 -11.58 -37.30
N LEU A 235 5.02 -10.38 -36.72
CA LEU A 235 5.66 -10.19 -35.42
C LEU A 235 4.89 -10.85 -34.27
N LEU A 236 3.55 -10.83 -34.28
CA LEU A 236 2.75 -11.56 -33.29
C LEU A 236 2.91 -13.09 -33.41
N GLY A 237 3.01 -13.61 -34.63
CA GLY A 237 3.28 -15.04 -34.86
C GLY A 237 4.65 -15.45 -34.31
N ARG A 238 5.67 -14.61 -34.51
CA ARG A 238 7.03 -14.83 -33.97
C ARG A 238 7.09 -14.67 -32.45
N GLN A 239 6.33 -13.73 -31.87
CA GLN A 239 6.34 -13.38 -30.44
C GLN A 239 6.21 -14.61 -29.52
N ILE A 240 5.37 -15.58 -29.87
CA ILE A 240 5.11 -16.78 -29.05
C ILE A 240 6.39 -17.62 -28.80
N ARG A 241 7.33 -17.61 -29.75
CA ARG A 241 8.58 -18.41 -29.73
C ARG A 241 9.85 -17.56 -29.64
N SER A 242 9.72 -16.27 -29.41
CA SER A 242 10.83 -15.32 -29.35
C SER A 242 10.88 -14.65 -27.99
N ALA A 243 12.10 -14.31 -27.55
CA ALA A 243 12.33 -13.59 -26.30
C ALA A 243 11.58 -12.25 -26.28
N VAL A 244 10.98 -11.92 -25.14
CA VAL A 244 10.43 -10.60 -24.87
C VAL A 244 11.57 -9.66 -24.47
N ARG A 245 11.94 -8.77 -25.39
CA ARG A 245 13.05 -7.80 -25.22
C ARG A 245 12.57 -6.55 -24.51
N TRP A 246 12.12 -6.71 -23.26
CA TRP A 246 11.48 -5.63 -22.51
C TRP A 246 12.47 -4.55 -22.04
N TRP A 247 13.66 -4.93 -21.58
CA TRP A 247 14.70 -3.98 -21.22
C TRP A 247 15.10 -3.11 -22.40
N ASP A 248 15.26 -3.71 -23.59
CA ASP A 248 15.54 -2.97 -24.83
C ASP A 248 14.36 -2.05 -25.22
N THR A 249 13.12 -2.47 -24.97
CA THR A 249 11.91 -1.66 -25.19
C THR A 249 11.92 -0.43 -24.30
N VAL A 250 12.20 -0.59 -23.00
CA VAL A 250 12.29 0.51 -22.03
C VAL A 250 13.43 1.46 -22.38
N ARG A 251 14.60 0.93 -22.75
CA ARG A 251 15.72 1.73 -23.22
C ARG A 251 15.36 2.54 -24.46
N TRP A 252 14.75 1.91 -25.45
CA TRP A 252 14.33 2.60 -26.67
C TRP A 252 13.37 3.74 -26.34
N LEU A 253 12.36 3.52 -25.48
CA LEU A 253 11.40 4.56 -25.07
C LEU A 253 12.12 5.75 -24.42
N ARG A 254 13.04 5.50 -23.48
CA ARG A 254 13.83 6.55 -22.80
C ARG A 254 14.74 7.30 -23.77
N GLU A 255 15.41 6.58 -24.66
CA GLU A 255 16.27 7.15 -25.70
C GLU A 255 15.48 8.04 -26.69
N HIS A 256 14.15 7.89 -26.78
CA HIS A 256 13.28 8.67 -27.67
C HIS A 256 12.39 9.68 -26.91
N GLY A 257 12.80 10.10 -25.71
CA GLY A 257 12.20 11.23 -24.99
C GLY A 257 10.95 10.89 -24.16
N VAL A 258 10.66 9.60 -23.94
CA VAL A 258 9.62 9.18 -23.00
C VAL A 258 10.13 9.37 -21.57
N THR A 259 9.37 10.13 -20.79
CA THR A 259 9.71 10.50 -19.40
C THR A 259 8.62 10.12 -18.42
N GLY A 260 7.39 9.90 -18.89
CA GLY A 260 6.25 9.45 -18.09
C GLY A 260 5.72 8.11 -18.59
N VAL A 261 5.34 7.23 -17.66
CA VAL A 261 4.65 5.97 -18.00
C VAL A 261 3.43 5.74 -17.12
N ALA A 262 2.38 5.17 -17.70
CA ALA A 262 1.21 4.68 -16.99
C ALA A 262 1.01 3.19 -17.30
N GLU A 263 1.03 2.34 -16.28
CA GLU A 263 0.72 0.91 -16.44
C GLU A 263 -0.80 0.72 -16.44
N LEU A 264 -1.35 0.19 -17.54
CA LEU A 264 -2.79 -0.03 -17.76
C LEU A 264 -3.10 -1.52 -17.69
N GLY A 265 -3.51 -1.96 -16.51
CA GLY A 265 -3.81 -3.35 -16.20
C GLY A 265 -3.57 -3.64 -14.71
N PRO A 266 -3.78 -4.87 -14.26
CA PRO A 266 -3.53 -5.22 -12.86
C PRO A 266 -2.02 -5.20 -12.55
N GLY A 267 -1.66 -4.88 -11.30
CA GLY A 267 -0.28 -4.90 -10.84
C GLY A 267 0.50 -3.61 -11.10
N THR A 268 1.82 -3.66 -10.85
CA THR A 268 2.76 -2.51 -10.95
C THR A 268 4.14 -2.94 -11.46
N VAL A 269 4.20 -4.06 -12.18
CA VAL A 269 5.47 -4.70 -12.55
C VAL A 269 6.22 -3.84 -13.56
N LEU A 270 5.52 -3.31 -14.57
CA LEU A 270 6.14 -2.50 -15.61
C LEU A 270 6.56 -1.12 -15.08
N SER A 271 5.77 -0.51 -14.20
CA SER A 271 6.14 0.73 -13.49
C SER A 271 7.35 0.53 -12.57
N ARG A 272 7.52 -0.66 -11.97
CA ARG A 272 8.73 -0.97 -11.20
C ARG A 272 9.95 -1.09 -12.10
N ILE A 273 9.85 -1.84 -13.20
CA ILE A 273 10.94 -1.99 -14.18
C ILE A 273 11.32 -0.62 -14.77
N TRP A 274 10.34 0.24 -15.07
CA TRP A 274 10.60 1.60 -15.54
C TRP A 274 11.44 2.40 -14.54
N ARG A 275 11.07 2.38 -13.25
CA ARG A 275 11.85 3.05 -12.19
C ARG A 275 13.26 2.48 -12.06
N THR A 276 13.44 1.17 -12.20
CA THR A 276 14.79 0.57 -12.28
C THR A 276 15.57 1.18 -13.45
N ALA A 277 14.94 1.34 -14.60
CA ALA A 277 15.58 1.93 -15.78
C ALA A 277 16.01 3.37 -15.55
N GLU A 278 15.23 4.17 -14.82
CA GLU A 278 15.56 5.56 -14.50
C GLU A 278 16.89 5.71 -13.75
N THR A 279 17.30 4.70 -12.98
CA THR A 279 18.59 4.70 -12.27
C THR A 279 19.79 4.40 -13.17
N VAL A 280 19.55 3.90 -14.39
CA VAL A 280 20.59 3.64 -15.39
C VAL A 280 20.70 4.85 -16.31
N PRO A 281 21.89 5.45 -16.50
CA PRO A 281 22.07 6.55 -17.44
C PRO A 281 21.55 6.18 -18.84
N ALA A 282 20.65 6.99 -19.39
CA ALA A 282 20.24 6.86 -20.79
C ALA A 282 21.33 7.44 -21.69
N ALA A 283 21.51 6.87 -22.88
CA ALA A 283 22.24 7.57 -23.94
C ALA A 283 21.52 8.90 -24.25
N ALA A 284 22.25 9.89 -24.77
CA ALA A 284 21.66 11.17 -25.18
C ALA A 284 20.44 10.90 -26.10
N PRO A 285 19.34 11.64 -25.95
CA PRO A 285 18.11 11.35 -26.68
C PRO A 285 18.37 11.36 -28.19
N ALA A 286 18.09 10.24 -28.83
CA ALA A 286 18.02 10.14 -30.27
C ALA A 286 16.71 10.80 -30.76
N ALA A 287 16.60 11.02 -32.08
CA ALA A 287 15.46 11.68 -32.71
C ALA A 287 14.11 11.22 -32.13
N GLY A 288 13.17 12.16 -31.93
CA GLY A 288 11.89 11.94 -31.25
C GLY A 288 11.00 10.82 -31.83
N LEU A 289 9.87 10.56 -31.17
CA LEU A 289 8.95 9.47 -31.55
C LEU A 289 8.51 9.55 -33.03
N PRO A 290 8.30 8.40 -33.71
CA PRO A 290 7.76 8.39 -35.06
C PRO A 290 6.37 9.04 -35.11
N ALA A 291 6.10 9.75 -36.21
CA ALA A 291 4.90 10.58 -36.36
C ALA A 291 3.59 9.76 -36.25
N ARG A 292 2.57 10.33 -35.62
CA ARG A 292 1.22 9.77 -35.55
C ARG A 292 0.61 9.71 -36.95
N VAL A 293 -0.02 8.61 -37.31
CA VAL A 293 -0.76 8.50 -38.57
C VAL A 293 -2.07 9.30 -38.42
N ALA A 294 -2.16 10.45 -39.10
CA ALA A 294 -3.35 11.28 -39.09
C ALA A 294 -4.52 10.55 -39.77
N THR A 295 -5.68 10.49 -39.13
CA THR A 295 -6.94 10.01 -39.74
C THR A 295 -8.03 11.06 -39.57
N ALA A 296 -8.77 11.31 -40.65
CA ALA A 296 -9.81 12.34 -40.75
C ALA A 296 -11.02 12.04 -39.82
N PRO A 297 -11.71 13.07 -39.29
CA PRO A 297 -12.86 12.87 -38.42
C PRO A 297 -14.13 12.54 -39.23
N ALA A 298 -14.92 11.58 -38.76
CA ALA A 298 -16.29 11.32 -39.22
C ALA A 298 -17.29 12.20 -38.44
N PRO A 299 -18.47 12.52 -39.00
CA PRO A 299 -19.17 13.79 -38.79
C PRO A 299 -20.00 13.85 -37.50
N SER A 300 -20.11 15.08 -36.99
CA SER A 300 -20.89 15.48 -35.82
C SER A 300 -22.40 15.60 -36.10
N ALA A 301 -23.20 15.36 -35.07
CA ALA A 301 -24.59 15.83 -34.98
C ALA A 301 -24.70 16.92 -33.89
N PRO A 302 -25.63 17.90 -34.02
CA PRO A 302 -25.50 19.20 -33.38
C PRO A 302 -26.09 19.25 -31.97
N ALA A 303 -25.44 19.99 -31.07
CA ALA A 303 -26.00 20.41 -29.78
C ALA A 303 -26.63 21.82 -29.89
N PRO A 304 -27.71 22.13 -29.13
CA PRO A 304 -28.43 23.39 -29.27
C PRO A 304 -27.71 24.55 -28.57
N SER A 305 -27.92 25.75 -29.12
CA SER A 305 -27.39 27.02 -28.64
C SER A 305 -27.94 27.40 -27.26
N ALA A 306 -27.06 27.82 -26.35
CA ALA A 306 -27.43 28.60 -25.17
C ALA A 306 -26.70 29.96 -25.22
N SER A 307 -27.48 31.04 -25.16
CA SER A 307 -27.03 32.44 -25.10
C SER A 307 -26.22 32.75 -23.82
N PRO A 308 -25.35 33.78 -23.85
CA PRO A 308 -24.46 34.09 -22.74
C PRO A 308 -25.16 34.89 -21.63
N ALA A 309 -24.90 34.53 -20.37
CA ALA A 309 -25.19 35.36 -19.20
C ALA A 309 -24.05 36.39 -18.98
N PRO A 310 -24.33 37.57 -18.37
CA PRO A 310 -23.40 38.69 -18.36
C PRO A 310 -22.26 38.50 -17.35
N ALA A 311 -21.07 38.98 -17.73
CA ALA A 311 -19.87 38.95 -16.91
C ALA A 311 -19.97 39.90 -15.70
N SER A 312 -19.60 39.42 -14.52
CA SER A 312 -19.28 40.27 -13.36
C SER A 312 -17.97 41.04 -13.57
N PRO A 313 -17.83 42.27 -13.04
CA PRO A 313 -16.64 43.08 -13.26
C PRO A 313 -15.44 42.52 -12.50
N ALA A 314 -14.29 42.48 -13.18
CA ALA A 314 -13.00 42.15 -12.60
C ALA A 314 -12.65 43.15 -11.48
N ALA A 315 -12.30 42.62 -10.31
CA ALA A 315 -11.80 43.40 -9.20
C ALA A 315 -10.43 44.01 -9.56
N VAL A 316 -10.33 45.33 -9.39
CA VAL A 316 -9.10 46.10 -9.54
C VAL A 316 -8.08 45.62 -8.51
N ALA A 317 -6.90 45.22 -8.99
CA ALA A 317 -5.78 44.83 -8.13
C ALA A 317 -5.30 46.05 -7.31
N GLY A 318 -5.41 45.94 -5.99
CA GLY A 318 -4.78 46.88 -5.05
C GLY A 318 -3.25 46.72 -5.02
N PRO A 319 -2.53 47.64 -4.36
CA PRO A 319 -1.07 47.61 -4.26
C PRO A 319 -0.57 46.29 -3.64
N PRO A 320 0.67 45.86 -3.95
CA PRO A 320 1.22 44.60 -3.47
C PRO A 320 1.20 44.58 -1.93
N ALA A 321 0.46 43.62 -1.38
CA ALA A 321 0.39 43.43 0.06
C ALA A 321 1.76 43.04 0.59
N VAL A 322 2.24 43.73 1.63
CA VAL A 322 3.39 43.34 2.43
C VAL A 322 3.22 41.86 2.83
N PRO A 323 4.22 40.97 2.66
CA PRO A 323 4.08 39.56 3.00
C PRO A 323 3.71 39.41 4.48
N ARG A 324 2.54 38.85 4.76
CA ARG A 324 2.18 38.50 6.14
C ARG A 324 2.99 37.28 6.56
N PRO A 325 3.56 37.25 7.78
CA PRO A 325 4.28 36.08 8.27
C PRO A 325 3.36 34.86 8.33
N VAL A 326 3.85 33.72 7.82
CA VAL A 326 3.16 32.43 7.93
C VAL A 326 3.14 32.02 9.41
N ARG A 327 1.96 31.84 9.98
CA ARG A 327 1.77 31.43 11.39
C ARG A 327 1.43 29.95 11.49
N ALA A 328 1.88 29.30 12.55
CA ALA A 328 1.60 27.88 12.81
C ALA A 328 0.10 27.57 12.86
N GLU A 329 -0.72 28.47 13.40
CA GLU A 329 -2.19 28.35 13.45
C GLU A 329 -2.86 28.45 12.08
N LEU A 330 -2.13 28.84 11.04
CA LEU A 330 -2.64 28.89 9.66
C LEU A 330 -2.27 27.65 8.85
N LEU A 331 -1.37 26.79 9.34
CA LEU A 331 -1.03 25.55 8.67
C LEU A 331 -2.18 24.54 8.77
N GLY A 332 -2.46 23.86 7.65
CA GLY A 332 -3.56 22.91 7.54
C GLY A 332 -4.95 23.53 7.58
N SER A 333 -5.95 22.70 7.79
CA SER A 333 -7.36 23.04 7.63
C SER A 333 -7.93 23.74 8.87
N ALA A 334 -8.48 24.95 8.68
CA ALA A 334 -9.24 25.64 9.71
C ALA A 334 -10.53 24.87 10.10
N ALA A 335 -11.12 24.13 9.16
CA ALA A 335 -12.27 23.28 9.44
C ALA A 335 -11.87 22.11 10.36
N PHE A 336 -10.70 21.51 10.13
CA PHE A 336 -10.14 20.50 11.05
C PHE A 336 -9.98 21.06 12.47
N ARG A 337 -9.31 22.21 12.60
CA ARG A 337 -9.08 22.85 13.91
C ARG A 337 -10.38 23.12 14.67
N ARG A 338 -11.42 23.61 13.98
CA ARG A 338 -12.75 23.80 14.59
C ARG A 338 -13.42 22.49 14.98
N ALA A 339 -13.35 21.46 14.13
CA ALA A 339 -13.99 20.17 14.39
C ALA A 339 -13.37 19.43 15.58
N TYR A 340 -12.05 19.58 15.79
CA TYR A 340 -11.32 18.94 16.88
C TYR A 340 -11.13 19.86 18.10
N GLY A 341 -11.43 21.15 17.98
CA GLY A 341 -11.23 22.13 19.07
C GLY A 341 -9.76 22.38 19.40
N VAL A 342 -8.88 22.36 18.39
CA VAL A 342 -7.42 22.40 18.57
C VAL A 342 -6.79 23.67 18.00
N ARG A 343 -5.72 24.16 18.66
CA ARG A 343 -4.93 25.35 18.24
C ARG A 343 -4.20 25.11 16.92
N TYR A 344 -3.62 23.92 16.75
CA TYR A 344 -2.89 23.52 15.55
C TYR A 344 -3.59 22.38 14.83
N ALA A 345 -3.42 22.29 13.51
CA ALA A 345 -3.85 21.13 12.73
C ALA A 345 -2.88 19.94 12.96
N TYR A 346 -2.75 19.54 14.23
CA TYR A 346 -1.76 18.61 14.75
C TYR A 346 -2.41 17.71 15.80
N LEU A 347 -2.10 16.42 15.75
CA LEU A 347 -2.51 15.44 16.74
C LEU A 347 -1.31 14.60 17.21
N SER A 348 -1.40 14.08 18.43
CA SER A 348 -0.59 12.92 18.84
C SER A 348 -1.36 11.64 18.57
N GLY A 349 -0.82 10.78 17.70
CA GLY A 349 -1.39 9.48 17.39
C GLY A 349 -1.28 8.51 18.58
N SER A 350 -2.11 7.48 18.58
CA SER A 350 -2.04 6.48 19.66
C SER A 350 -0.77 5.64 19.56
N MET A 351 -0.37 5.06 20.69
CA MET A 351 0.75 4.12 20.78
C MET A 351 0.35 2.94 21.67
N TYR A 352 0.52 1.73 21.14
CA TYR A 352 0.06 0.45 21.71
C TYR A 352 0.41 0.26 23.19
N GLN A 353 -0.43 -0.48 23.94
CA GLN A 353 -0.23 -0.82 25.37
C GLN A 353 -0.13 0.38 26.30
N GLY A 354 -0.94 1.42 26.06
CA GLY A 354 -0.96 2.61 26.93
C GLY A 354 0.29 3.48 26.83
N ILE A 355 1.17 3.27 25.85
CA ILE A 355 2.31 4.18 25.60
C ILE A 355 1.78 5.58 25.27
N GLY A 356 0.71 5.66 24.47
CA GLY A 356 -0.13 6.86 24.37
C GLY A 356 -0.94 6.98 25.66
N SER A 357 -0.28 7.40 26.73
CA SER A 357 -0.78 7.31 28.10
C SER A 357 -1.87 8.33 28.39
N VAL A 358 -2.55 8.15 29.53
CA VAL A 358 -3.46 9.16 30.08
C VAL A 358 -2.74 10.49 30.27
N ASP A 359 -1.54 10.51 30.88
CA ASP A 359 -0.76 11.73 31.11
C ASP A 359 -0.42 12.49 29.83
N LEU A 360 -0.08 11.74 28.77
CA LEU A 360 0.21 12.32 27.46
C LEU A 360 -1.03 13.01 26.89
N VAL A 361 -2.17 12.33 26.94
CA VAL A 361 -3.44 12.85 26.42
C VAL A 361 -3.92 14.05 27.25
N LEU A 362 -3.78 14.00 28.58
CA LEU A 362 -4.09 15.13 29.47
C LEU A 362 -3.22 16.35 29.16
N ARG A 363 -1.91 16.16 28.95
CA ARG A 363 -1.00 17.26 28.60
C ARG A 363 -1.39 17.90 27.27
N MET A 364 -1.68 17.09 26.24
CA MET A 364 -2.14 17.59 24.94
C MET A 364 -3.46 18.37 25.06
N GLY A 365 -4.47 17.78 25.73
CA GLY A 365 -5.78 18.40 25.92
C GLY A 365 -5.70 19.76 26.64
N ARG A 366 -4.91 19.85 27.71
CA ARG A 366 -4.71 21.09 28.48
C ARG A 366 -3.96 22.18 27.69
N ALA A 367 -3.16 21.79 26.70
CA ALA A 367 -2.47 22.70 25.80
C ALA A 367 -3.34 23.17 24.60
N GLY A 368 -4.62 22.79 24.56
CA GLY A 368 -5.50 23.08 23.42
C GLY A 368 -5.14 22.26 22.17
N LEU A 369 -4.58 21.08 22.35
CA LEU A 369 -4.29 20.09 21.32
C LEU A 369 -5.07 18.80 21.61
N LEU A 370 -4.92 17.78 20.78
CA LEU A 370 -5.57 16.48 20.99
C LEU A 370 -4.58 15.33 20.83
N GLY A 371 -4.66 14.38 21.75
CA GLY A 371 -3.95 13.10 21.68
C GLY A 371 -4.92 11.93 21.74
N PHE A 372 -4.52 10.80 21.13
CA PHE A 372 -5.27 9.55 21.21
C PHE A 372 -4.67 8.60 22.26
N PHE A 373 -5.50 8.16 23.19
CA PHE A 373 -5.13 7.13 24.17
C PHE A 373 -4.88 5.79 23.48
N GLY A 374 -3.78 5.14 23.85
CA GLY A 374 -3.30 3.86 23.34
C GLY A 374 -4.03 2.65 23.90
N ALA A 375 -5.32 2.52 23.64
CA ALA A 375 -6.16 1.43 24.17
C ALA A 375 -5.77 0.03 23.65
N GLY A 376 -5.19 -0.06 22.45
CA GLY A 376 -4.83 -1.34 21.85
C GLY A 376 -3.95 -2.20 22.77
N GLY A 377 -4.38 -3.43 23.01
CA GLY A 377 -3.66 -4.41 23.82
C GLY A 377 -3.88 -4.33 25.34
N LEU A 378 -4.62 -3.32 25.82
CA LEU A 378 -5.05 -3.21 27.21
C LEU A 378 -6.31 -4.06 27.45
N THR A 379 -6.59 -4.35 28.72
CA THR A 379 -7.84 -4.99 29.16
C THR A 379 -9.00 -3.98 29.17
N LEU A 380 -10.23 -4.49 29.19
CA LEU A 380 -11.43 -3.63 29.23
C LEU A 380 -11.46 -2.75 30.48
N ASP A 381 -11.02 -3.26 31.63
CA ASP A 381 -10.99 -2.50 32.89
C ASP A 381 -9.94 -1.37 32.82
N GLU A 382 -8.75 -1.65 32.30
CA GLU A 382 -7.71 -0.62 32.09
C GLU A 382 -8.19 0.48 31.13
N ILE A 383 -8.92 0.12 30.08
CA ILE A 383 -9.52 1.08 29.14
C ILE A 383 -10.62 1.89 29.86
N ASP A 384 -11.51 1.23 30.59
CA ASP A 384 -12.61 1.89 31.31
C ASP A 384 -12.10 2.91 32.35
N ASP A 385 -11.09 2.53 33.13
CA ASP A 385 -10.45 3.39 34.12
C ASP A 385 -9.78 4.60 33.46
N ALA A 386 -9.02 4.37 32.38
CA ALA A 386 -8.33 5.43 31.64
C ALA A 386 -9.33 6.45 31.06
N LEU A 387 -10.42 5.97 30.43
CA LEU A 387 -11.49 6.83 29.91
C LEU A 387 -12.19 7.60 31.03
N GLY A 388 -12.40 6.96 32.19
CA GLY A 388 -12.95 7.60 33.38
C GLY A 388 -12.08 8.76 33.87
N VAL A 389 -10.76 8.59 33.92
CA VAL A 389 -9.82 9.67 34.27
C VAL A 389 -9.88 10.80 33.24
N LEU A 390 -9.75 10.48 31.95
CA LEU A 390 -9.77 11.48 30.87
C LEU A 390 -11.08 12.29 30.86
N GLY A 391 -12.22 11.62 31.02
CA GLY A 391 -13.53 12.26 31.07
C GLY A 391 -13.73 13.15 32.31
N ARG A 392 -13.15 12.81 33.46
CA ARG A 392 -13.17 13.66 34.66
C ARG A 392 -12.30 14.90 34.51
N GLU A 393 -11.10 14.73 33.96
CA GLU A 393 -10.09 15.79 33.90
C GLU A 393 -10.27 16.77 32.73
N LEU A 394 -10.75 16.30 31.58
CA LEU A 394 -10.95 17.11 30.37
C LEU A 394 -12.43 17.35 30.04
N GLY A 395 -13.35 16.77 30.82
CA GLY A 395 -14.78 16.81 30.58
C GLY A 395 -15.26 15.73 29.60
N ARG A 396 -16.52 15.30 29.74
CA ARG A 396 -17.16 14.37 28.80
C ARG A 396 -17.23 15.01 27.40
N GLY A 397 -16.69 14.32 26.40
CA GLY A 397 -16.58 14.86 25.04
C GLY A 397 -15.54 15.96 24.86
N GLY A 398 -14.64 16.15 25.83
CA GLY A 398 -13.52 17.09 25.79
C GLY A 398 -12.45 16.74 24.74
N PRO A 399 -11.33 17.48 24.69
CA PRO A 399 -10.29 17.37 23.65
C PRO A 399 -9.36 16.16 23.86
N TYR A 400 -9.94 14.95 23.93
CA TYR A 400 -9.22 13.70 23.95
C TYR A 400 -9.84 12.68 23.00
N GLY A 401 -9.01 11.80 22.45
CA GLY A 401 -9.46 10.65 21.70
C GLY A 401 -8.96 9.35 22.27
N ALA A 402 -9.49 8.24 21.75
CA ALA A 402 -9.00 6.90 22.04
C ALA A 402 -8.90 6.07 20.75
N ASN A 403 -7.93 5.17 20.72
CA ASN A 403 -7.73 4.26 19.58
C ASN A 403 -8.72 3.10 19.61
N LEU A 404 -9.40 2.82 18.50
CA LEU A 404 -10.11 1.56 18.29
C LEU A 404 -9.25 0.72 17.34
N LEU A 405 -8.55 -0.28 17.89
CA LEU A 405 -7.75 -1.21 17.10
C LEU A 405 -8.64 -2.34 16.57
N HIS A 406 -8.55 -2.64 15.27
CA HIS A 406 -9.26 -3.78 14.71
C HIS A 406 -8.75 -5.10 15.31
N ALA A 407 -9.64 -5.89 15.91
CA ALA A 407 -9.31 -7.15 16.55
C ALA A 407 -9.81 -8.34 15.70
N VAL A 408 -9.05 -8.68 14.65
CA VAL A 408 -9.40 -9.76 13.69
C VAL A 408 -9.70 -11.08 14.40
N ASP A 409 -8.89 -11.42 15.41
CA ASP A 409 -8.99 -12.68 16.16
C ASP A 409 -9.94 -12.60 17.36
N ASP A 410 -10.43 -11.40 17.73
CA ASP A 410 -11.33 -11.17 18.87
C ASP A 410 -12.35 -10.03 18.58
N PRO A 411 -13.33 -10.26 17.69
CA PRO A 411 -14.33 -9.24 17.35
C PRO A 411 -15.20 -8.80 18.54
N ASP A 412 -15.37 -9.68 19.54
CA ASP A 412 -16.16 -9.39 20.75
C ASP A 412 -15.44 -8.36 21.63
N HIS A 413 -14.12 -8.43 21.73
CA HIS A 413 -13.33 -7.39 22.39
C HIS A 413 -13.46 -6.04 21.67
N GLU A 414 -13.37 -6.01 20.33
CA GLU A 414 -13.58 -4.77 19.56
C GLU A 414 -14.98 -4.17 19.82
N ALA A 415 -16.02 -5.03 19.86
CA ALA A 415 -17.38 -4.63 20.18
C ALA A 415 -17.51 -4.06 21.60
N ALA A 416 -16.86 -4.68 22.59
CA ALA A 416 -16.85 -4.22 23.97
C ALA A 416 -16.16 -2.85 24.11
N VAL A 417 -14.99 -2.65 23.47
CA VAL A 417 -14.29 -1.36 23.47
C VAL A 417 -15.13 -0.27 22.79
N ALA A 418 -15.76 -0.57 21.66
CA ALA A 418 -16.68 0.36 21.01
C ALA A 418 -17.84 0.77 21.94
N ALA A 419 -18.40 -0.17 22.71
CA ALA A 419 -19.44 0.13 23.70
C ALA A 419 -18.93 1.00 24.86
N LEU A 420 -17.67 0.82 25.31
CA LEU A 420 -17.04 1.72 26.30
C LEU A 420 -16.99 3.15 25.78
N TYR A 421 -16.62 3.34 24.52
CA TYR A 421 -16.52 4.68 23.91
C TYR A 421 -17.88 5.37 23.81
N VAL A 422 -18.93 4.59 23.53
CA VAL A 422 -20.31 5.09 23.57
C VAL A 422 -20.70 5.52 24.98
N ARG A 423 -20.47 4.66 25.98
CA ARG A 423 -20.81 4.89 27.39
C ARG A 423 -20.09 6.09 28.01
N HIS A 424 -18.79 6.26 27.72
CA HIS A 424 -18.00 7.38 28.23
C HIS A 424 -18.23 8.68 27.46
N GLY A 425 -18.89 8.62 26.30
CA GLY A 425 -19.07 9.80 25.44
C GLY A 425 -17.75 10.26 24.82
N VAL A 426 -16.86 9.32 24.49
CA VAL A 426 -15.62 9.61 23.77
C VAL A 426 -15.99 10.21 22.42
N ARG A 427 -15.51 11.42 22.11
CA ARG A 427 -15.91 12.13 20.89
C ARG A 427 -15.01 11.82 19.69
N PHE A 428 -13.75 11.49 19.93
CA PHE A 428 -12.75 11.29 18.89
C PHE A 428 -12.21 9.87 18.93
N VAL A 429 -12.35 9.13 17.83
CA VAL A 429 -11.92 7.73 17.73
C VAL A 429 -10.89 7.62 16.61
N GLU A 430 -9.69 7.16 16.94
CA GLU A 430 -8.68 6.80 15.93
C GLU A 430 -8.88 5.32 15.56
N ALA A 431 -9.36 5.05 14.35
CA ALA A 431 -9.53 3.69 13.85
C ALA A 431 -8.24 3.22 13.17
N ALA A 432 -7.61 2.16 13.67
CA ALA A 432 -6.35 1.63 13.14
C ALA A 432 -6.39 0.10 12.97
N GLY A 433 -5.59 -0.43 12.04
CA GLY A 433 -5.50 -1.87 11.76
C GLY A 433 -6.64 -2.45 10.92
N TYR A 434 -7.57 -1.62 10.43
CA TYR A 434 -8.71 -2.06 9.64
C TYR A 434 -8.33 -2.38 8.20
N THR A 435 -8.86 -3.49 7.69
CA THR A 435 -8.84 -3.85 6.25
C THR A 435 -10.24 -3.72 5.59
N GLY A 436 -11.27 -3.54 6.42
CA GLY A 436 -12.66 -3.34 6.05
C GLY A 436 -13.44 -2.68 7.19
N ILE A 437 -14.69 -2.29 6.94
CA ILE A 437 -15.56 -1.67 7.94
C ILE A 437 -16.24 -2.77 8.77
N THR A 438 -16.24 -2.60 10.10
CA THR A 438 -16.81 -3.55 11.05
C THR A 438 -18.06 -2.98 11.73
N ALA A 439 -18.91 -3.86 12.27
CA ALA A 439 -20.08 -3.45 13.05
C ALA A 439 -19.71 -2.63 14.30
N PRO A 440 -18.69 -3.02 15.12
CA PRO A 440 -18.24 -2.21 16.25
C PRO A 440 -17.81 -0.79 15.88
N LEU A 441 -17.09 -0.62 14.78
CA LEU A 441 -16.64 0.70 14.31
C LEU A 441 -17.84 1.59 13.92
N VAL A 442 -18.82 1.04 13.20
CA VAL A 442 -20.03 1.77 12.80
C VAL A 442 -20.90 2.10 14.00
N HIS A 443 -21.04 1.18 14.95
CA HIS A 443 -21.71 1.42 16.23
C HIS A 443 -21.03 2.55 17.02
N ALA A 444 -19.69 2.50 17.16
CA ALA A 444 -18.94 3.55 17.83
C ALA A 444 -19.24 4.90 17.18
N ARG A 445 -19.15 5.00 15.85
CA ARG A 445 -19.39 6.26 15.13
C ARG A 445 -20.81 6.79 15.27
N PHE A 446 -21.82 5.95 15.08
CA PHE A 446 -23.19 6.42 14.82
C PHE A 446 -24.17 6.24 15.99
N ALA A 447 -23.78 5.61 17.09
CA ALA A 447 -24.61 5.61 18.30
C ALA A 447 -24.78 7.05 18.82
N GLY A 448 -26.01 7.52 18.97
CA GLY A 448 -26.38 8.90 19.28
C GLY A 448 -26.45 9.84 18.06
N ALA A 449 -26.30 9.31 16.84
CA ALA A 449 -26.46 10.10 15.62
C ALA A 449 -27.89 10.62 15.47
N HIS A 450 -28.03 11.87 15.07
CA HIS A 450 -29.30 12.56 14.98
C HIS A 450 -29.27 13.66 13.91
N ARG A 451 -30.42 14.28 13.65
CA ARG A 451 -30.49 15.50 12.85
C ARG A 451 -30.53 16.72 13.76
N ASP A 452 -29.78 17.76 13.42
CA ASP A 452 -29.82 19.03 14.15
C ASP A 452 -31.13 19.81 13.90
N ALA A 453 -31.27 20.98 14.52
CA ALA A 453 -32.44 21.85 14.37
C ALA A 453 -32.71 22.33 12.92
N HIS A 454 -31.75 22.16 12.02
CA HIS A 454 -31.85 22.49 10.61
C HIS A 454 -31.96 21.24 9.72
N GLY A 455 -32.15 20.06 10.31
CA GLY A 455 -32.28 18.79 9.60
C GLY A 455 -30.95 18.18 9.12
N ARG A 456 -29.79 18.76 9.48
CA ARG A 456 -28.49 18.26 9.04
C ARG A 456 -28.08 17.01 9.81
N PRO A 457 -27.56 15.97 9.15
CA PRO A 457 -27.12 14.74 9.81
C PRO A 457 -25.87 14.97 10.67
N VAL A 458 -25.85 14.45 11.90
CA VAL A 458 -24.77 14.59 12.89
C VAL A 458 -24.47 13.23 13.53
N ALA A 459 -23.23 12.74 13.43
CA ALA A 459 -22.81 11.46 14.01
C ALA A 459 -22.37 11.52 15.49
N VAL A 460 -22.28 12.71 16.10
CA VAL A 460 -21.74 12.98 17.45
C VAL A 460 -20.25 12.65 17.63
N ARG A 461 -19.76 11.50 17.13
CA ARG A 461 -18.35 11.09 17.19
C ARG A 461 -17.64 11.23 15.85
N ASN A 462 -16.43 11.78 15.92
CA ASN A 462 -15.52 11.87 14.79
C ASN A 462 -14.60 10.64 14.79
N VAL A 463 -14.75 9.81 13.77
CA VAL A 463 -13.74 8.79 13.45
C VAL A 463 -12.68 9.41 12.55
N LEU A 464 -11.42 9.20 12.95
CA LEU A 464 -10.21 9.43 12.16
C LEU A 464 -9.64 8.07 11.77
N ALA A 465 -9.71 7.72 10.50
CA ALA A 465 -9.23 6.46 9.97
C ALA A 465 -7.75 6.57 9.63
N LYS A 466 -6.90 5.81 10.31
CA LYS A 466 -5.47 5.75 10.02
C LYS A 466 -5.17 4.60 9.07
N VAL A 467 -4.79 4.94 7.83
CA VAL A 467 -4.72 4.00 6.71
C VAL A 467 -3.51 4.26 5.82
N SER A 468 -2.95 3.20 5.24
CA SER A 468 -1.82 3.25 4.30
C SER A 468 -2.21 2.85 2.86
N ARG A 469 -3.42 2.30 2.67
CA ARG A 469 -3.89 1.64 1.45
C ARG A 469 -5.10 2.36 0.83
N PRO A 470 -5.07 2.79 -0.44
CA PRO A 470 -6.19 3.45 -1.10
C PRO A 470 -7.51 2.66 -1.02
N GLU A 471 -7.45 1.35 -1.22
CA GLU A 471 -8.61 0.47 -1.18
C GLU A 471 -9.28 0.38 0.21
N VAL A 472 -8.54 0.64 1.29
CA VAL A 472 -9.08 0.73 2.65
C VAL A 472 -9.63 2.13 2.89
N ALA A 473 -8.89 3.17 2.51
CA ALA A 473 -9.31 4.56 2.64
C ALA A 473 -10.67 4.81 1.96
N GLU A 474 -10.89 4.24 0.77
CA GLU A 474 -12.15 4.36 0.04
C GLU A 474 -13.35 3.86 0.87
N LYS A 475 -13.21 2.73 1.57
CA LYS A 475 -14.29 2.20 2.42
C LYS A 475 -14.65 3.14 3.56
N PHE A 476 -13.67 3.83 4.12
CA PHE A 476 -13.89 4.83 5.17
C PHE A 476 -14.52 6.13 4.65
N LEU A 477 -14.31 6.46 3.38
CA LEU A 477 -14.84 7.66 2.73
C LEU A 477 -16.29 7.49 2.24
N ARG A 478 -16.79 6.25 2.17
CA ARG A 478 -18.18 5.91 1.82
C ARG A 478 -19.05 5.80 3.09
N PRO A 479 -20.39 5.84 2.97
CA PRO A 479 -21.27 5.47 4.07
C PRO A 479 -21.17 3.97 4.40
N PRO A 480 -21.60 3.53 5.60
CA PRO A 480 -21.68 2.11 5.94
C PRO A 480 -22.54 1.32 4.95
N GLU A 481 -22.18 0.06 4.70
CA GLU A 481 -23.01 -0.83 3.88
C GLU A 481 -24.38 -1.09 4.52
N GLU A 482 -25.42 -1.13 3.68
CA GLU A 482 -26.80 -1.31 4.13
C GLU A 482 -27.02 -2.63 4.91
N SER A 483 -26.30 -3.69 4.52
CA SER A 483 -26.35 -4.99 5.22
C SER A 483 -25.83 -4.89 6.66
N LEU A 484 -24.85 -4.02 6.89
CA LEU A 484 -24.25 -3.78 8.20
C LEU A 484 -25.17 -2.92 9.07
N LEU A 485 -25.78 -1.89 8.49
CA LEU A 485 -26.75 -1.03 9.18
C LEU A 485 -27.98 -1.81 9.64
N ARG A 486 -28.55 -2.67 8.78
CA ARG A 486 -29.69 -3.53 9.16
C ARG A 486 -29.34 -4.43 10.33
N ARG A 487 -28.18 -5.10 10.28
CA ARG A 487 -27.70 -5.95 11.38
C ARG A 487 -27.58 -5.18 12.68
N LEU A 488 -27.01 -3.97 12.65
CA LEU A 488 -26.88 -3.13 13.85
C LEU A 488 -28.24 -2.69 14.42
N VAL A 489 -29.24 -2.48 13.57
CA VAL A 489 -30.61 -2.18 14.01
C VAL A 489 -31.29 -3.42 14.60
N ASP A 490 -31.18 -4.57 13.92
CA ASP A 490 -31.74 -5.84 14.38
C ASP A 490 -31.15 -6.27 15.72
N ASP A 491 -29.84 -6.04 15.91
CA ASP A 491 -29.11 -6.32 17.16
C ASP A 491 -29.38 -5.27 18.27
N GLY A 492 -30.20 -4.24 18.00
CA GLY A 492 -30.50 -3.17 18.95
C GLY A 492 -29.30 -2.27 19.30
N ARG A 493 -28.25 -2.29 18.48
CA ARG A 493 -27.04 -1.47 18.65
C ARG A 493 -27.20 -0.07 18.07
N LEU A 494 -28.03 0.08 17.04
CA LEU A 494 -28.46 1.37 16.50
C LEU A 494 -29.99 1.41 16.43
N THR A 495 -30.56 2.58 16.58
CA THR A 495 -31.95 2.86 16.23
C THR A 495 -32.09 3.05 14.71
N THR A 496 -33.32 2.92 14.19
CA THR A 496 -33.59 3.21 12.77
C THR A 496 -33.20 4.64 12.39
N ALA A 497 -33.46 5.62 13.28
CA ALA A 497 -33.11 7.02 13.05
C ALA A 497 -31.58 7.25 12.97
N GLU A 498 -30.81 6.57 13.82
CA GLU A 498 -29.34 6.62 13.76
C GLU A 498 -28.81 5.98 12.47
N ALA A 499 -29.40 4.85 12.05
CA ALA A 499 -29.06 4.21 10.79
C ALA A 499 -29.41 5.07 9.57
N ASP A 500 -30.52 5.81 9.60
CA ASP A 500 -30.90 6.77 8.55
C ASP A 500 -29.85 7.88 8.42
N VAL A 501 -29.38 8.44 9.53
CA VAL A 501 -28.28 9.41 9.54
C VAL A 501 -26.97 8.78 9.03
N ALA A 502 -26.69 7.53 9.39
CA ALA A 502 -25.48 6.84 8.99
C ALA A 502 -25.38 6.65 7.46
N ARG A 503 -26.50 6.50 6.74
CA ARG A 503 -26.52 6.40 5.27
C ARG A 503 -26.06 7.68 4.56
N GLU A 504 -26.16 8.82 5.22
CA GLU A 504 -25.86 10.13 4.65
C GLU A 504 -24.47 10.65 4.98
N LEU A 505 -23.71 9.91 5.81
CA LEU A 505 -22.41 10.34 6.30
C LEU A 505 -21.35 9.28 6.00
N PRO A 506 -20.10 9.69 5.72
CA PRO A 506 -19.01 8.74 5.54
C PRO A 506 -18.73 7.98 6.84
N VAL A 507 -18.10 6.82 6.79
CA VAL A 507 -17.62 6.11 8.00
C VAL A 507 -16.49 6.89 8.70
N SER A 508 -15.75 7.74 7.99
CA SER A 508 -14.71 8.57 8.59
C SER A 508 -14.90 10.04 8.25
N ALA A 509 -14.73 10.92 9.26
CA ALA A 509 -14.72 12.36 9.04
C ALA A 509 -13.33 12.83 8.59
N ASP A 510 -12.30 12.04 8.91
CA ASP A 510 -10.91 12.35 8.63
C ASP A 510 -10.16 11.07 8.27
N VAL A 511 -9.27 11.13 7.29
CA VAL A 511 -8.40 10.01 6.94
C VAL A 511 -6.97 10.48 7.15
N CYS A 512 -6.24 9.79 8.00
CA CYS A 512 -4.83 10.01 8.23
C CYS A 512 -4.02 9.01 7.40
N VAL A 513 -3.28 9.51 6.43
CA VAL A 513 -2.42 8.72 5.56
C VAL A 513 -1.15 8.35 6.31
N GLU A 514 -1.07 7.11 6.76
CA GLU A 514 0.09 6.58 7.46
C GLU A 514 1.11 6.05 6.45
N SER A 515 2.19 6.80 6.29
CA SER A 515 3.35 6.42 5.49
C SER A 515 4.29 5.55 6.33
N ASP A 516 5.59 5.53 6.04
CA ASP A 516 6.55 4.81 6.86
C ASP A 516 6.60 5.35 8.30
N SER A 517 6.26 4.48 9.25
CA SER A 517 6.02 4.83 10.65
C SER A 517 6.59 3.77 11.59
N GLY A 518 6.68 4.09 12.88
CA GLY A 518 7.05 3.12 13.91
C GLY A 518 5.94 2.13 14.20
N GLY A 519 6.29 0.88 14.52
CA GLY A 519 5.31 -0.19 14.68
C GLY A 519 4.83 -0.72 13.33
N HIS A 520 3.56 -1.10 13.21
CA HIS A 520 3.01 -1.62 11.96
C HIS A 520 3.07 -0.58 10.85
N THR A 521 3.66 -0.95 9.71
CA THR A 521 3.75 -0.08 8.55
C THR A 521 3.95 -0.88 7.26
N ASP A 522 3.41 -0.34 6.17
CA ASP A 522 3.63 -0.83 4.81
C ASP A 522 4.93 -0.26 4.17
N ALA A 523 5.71 0.51 4.92
CA ALA A 523 6.85 1.28 4.41
C ALA A 523 6.45 2.25 3.28
N GLY A 524 5.28 2.86 3.43
CA GLY A 524 4.71 3.79 2.46
C GLY A 524 5.50 5.09 2.33
N VAL A 525 5.55 5.68 1.13
CA VAL A 525 6.24 6.94 0.90
C VAL A 525 5.25 8.10 0.86
N ALA A 526 5.35 9.03 1.82
CA ALA A 526 4.42 10.16 1.97
C ALA A 526 4.25 11.00 0.69
N LEU A 527 5.35 11.24 -0.04
CA LEU A 527 5.37 11.98 -1.32
C LEU A 527 4.44 11.35 -2.38
N THR A 528 4.14 10.06 -2.27
CA THR A 528 3.30 9.32 -3.22
C THR A 528 1.91 9.03 -2.66
N LEU A 529 1.84 8.65 -1.38
CA LEU A 529 0.58 8.24 -0.75
C LEU A 529 -0.34 9.43 -0.51
N LEU A 530 0.18 10.54 0.00
CA LEU A 530 -0.65 11.67 0.40
C LEU A 530 -1.40 12.30 -0.79
N PRO A 531 -0.74 12.65 -1.93
CA PRO A 531 -1.47 13.16 -3.10
C PRO A 531 -2.46 12.14 -3.68
N THR A 532 -2.11 10.85 -3.66
CA THR A 532 -3.00 9.76 -4.13
C THR A 532 -4.28 9.68 -3.29
N MET A 533 -4.14 9.73 -1.96
CA MET A 533 -5.27 9.69 -1.03
C MET A 533 -6.15 10.93 -1.12
N SER A 534 -5.56 12.11 -1.33
CA SER A 534 -6.32 13.35 -1.59
C SER A 534 -7.18 13.24 -2.85
N ARG A 535 -6.61 12.77 -3.96
CA ARG A 535 -7.39 12.55 -5.21
C ARG A 535 -8.46 11.48 -5.04
N LEU A 536 -8.16 10.40 -4.31
CA LEU A 536 -9.14 9.37 -3.98
C LEU A 536 -10.31 9.96 -3.19
N ARG A 537 -10.03 10.78 -2.17
CA ARG A 537 -11.05 11.50 -1.41
C ARG A 537 -11.92 12.32 -2.34
N ASP A 538 -11.32 13.17 -3.16
CA ASP A 538 -12.07 14.05 -4.08
C ASP A 538 -12.98 13.25 -5.02
N ARG A 539 -12.49 12.13 -5.57
CA ARG A 539 -13.27 11.23 -6.43
C ARG A 539 -14.45 10.60 -5.69
N VAL A 540 -14.19 9.96 -4.55
CA VAL A 540 -15.22 9.22 -3.79
C VAL A 540 -16.29 10.17 -3.27
N VAL A 541 -15.89 11.32 -2.72
CA VAL A 541 -16.85 12.25 -2.11
C VAL A 541 -17.69 12.97 -3.16
N ALA A 542 -17.26 13.05 -4.43
CA ALA A 542 -18.07 13.60 -5.51
C ALA A 542 -19.35 12.76 -5.80
N GLU A 543 -19.36 11.50 -5.38
CA GLU A 543 -20.53 10.62 -5.47
C GLU A 543 -21.60 10.93 -4.41
N TYR A 544 -21.23 11.68 -3.35
CA TYR A 544 -22.08 11.93 -2.18
C TYR A 544 -22.27 13.43 -1.93
N ARG A 545 -23.38 13.79 -1.28
CA ARG A 545 -23.67 15.17 -0.87
C ARG A 545 -23.42 15.37 0.61
N TYR A 546 -22.19 15.08 1.06
CA TYR A 546 -21.84 15.23 2.47
C TYR A 546 -21.92 16.70 2.92
N PRO A 547 -22.43 16.97 4.13
CA PRO A 547 -22.48 18.33 4.68
C PRO A 547 -21.07 18.90 4.91
N GLU A 548 -20.12 18.04 5.26
CA GLU A 548 -18.70 18.38 5.38
C GLU A 548 -17.86 17.38 4.59
N ARG A 549 -16.84 17.87 3.89
CA ARG A 549 -15.89 17.00 3.18
C ARG A 549 -15.00 16.26 4.21
N PRO A 550 -14.81 14.94 4.08
CA PRO A 550 -13.74 14.25 4.78
C PRO A 550 -12.39 14.88 4.53
N ARG A 551 -11.57 15.05 5.57
CA ARG A 551 -10.25 15.72 5.45
C ARG A 551 -9.12 14.70 5.38
N ILE A 552 -8.06 15.02 4.65
CA ILE A 552 -6.89 14.14 4.49
C ILE A 552 -5.72 14.69 5.29
N GLY A 553 -5.19 13.92 6.24
CA GLY A 553 -4.00 14.25 7.01
C GLY A 553 -2.85 13.31 6.74
N ALA A 554 -1.70 13.57 7.36
CA ALA A 554 -0.48 12.79 7.17
C ALA A 554 0.12 12.28 8.49
N ALA A 555 0.67 11.07 8.45
CA ALA A 555 1.48 10.47 9.51
C ALA A 555 2.66 9.69 8.91
N GLY A 556 3.65 9.39 9.75
CA GLY A 556 4.87 8.69 9.36
C GLY A 556 5.97 9.64 8.86
N GLY A 557 7.18 9.50 9.40
CA GLY A 557 8.33 10.35 9.05
C GLY A 557 8.30 11.80 9.57
N LEU A 558 7.27 12.21 10.32
CA LEU A 558 7.08 13.60 10.78
C LEU A 558 7.86 13.90 12.06
N GLY A 559 9.19 13.98 11.93
CA GLY A 559 10.12 14.21 13.04
C GLY A 559 10.78 15.58 13.07
N ALA A 560 10.65 16.40 12.03
CA ALA A 560 11.30 17.69 11.92
C ALA A 560 10.39 18.71 11.22
N PRO A 561 10.62 20.02 11.43
CA PRO A 561 9.89 21.09 10.75
C PRO A 561 9.78 20.93 9.23
N GLU A 562 10.84 20.46 8.58
CA GLU A 562 10.91 20.23 7.13
C GLU A 562 9.91 19.17 6.69
N ALA A 563 9.82 18.07 7.45
CA ALA A 563 8.89 16.97 7.14
C ALA A 563 7.44 17.42 7.32
N VAL A 564 7.15 18.21 8.37
CA VAL A 564 5.83 18.77 8.62
C VAL A 564 5.44 19.80 7.55
N ALA A 565 6.36 20.70 7.19
CA ALA A 565 6.18 21.65 6.10
C ALA A 565 5.90 20.93 4.77
N ALA A 566 6.69 19.90 4.44
CA ALA A 566 6.49 19.10 3.24
C ALA A 566 5.11 18.42 3.21
N ALA A 567 4.65 17.85 4.33
CA ALA A 567 3.31 17.27 4.41
C ALA A 567 2.21 18.29 4.11
N PHE A 568 2.29 19.49 4.68
CA PHE A 568 1.34 20.56 4.38
C PHE A 568 1.43 21.03 2.92
N THR A 569 2.62 21.15 2.35
CA THR A 569 2.81 21.49 0.92
C THR A 569 2.20 20.45 -0.01
N LEU A 570 2.23 19.17 0.36
CA LEU A 570 1.59 18.07 -0.39
C LEU A 570 0.06 18.04 -0.24
N GLY A 571 -0.52 18.93 0.58
CA GLY A 571 -1.95 19.06 0.77
C GLY A 571 -2.51 18.37 2.01
N ALA A 572 -1.68 17.99 2.99
CA ALA A 572 -2.19 17.54 4.28
C ALA A 572 -3.03 18.64 4.94
N GLU A 573 -4.22 18.29 5.40
CA GLU A 573 -5.12 19.17 6.15
C GLU A 573 -4.82 19.15 7.65
N PHE A 574 -4.08 18.15 8.12
CA PHE A 574 -3.54 18.03 9.49
C PHE A 574 -2.38 17.02 9.50
N VAL A 575 -1.59 17.02 10.57
CA VAL A 575 -0.49 16.07 10.78
C VAL A 575 -0.67 15.28 12.08
N VAL A 576 -0.16 14.05 12.11
CA VAL A 576 -0.17 13.18 13.28
C VAL A 576 1.23 12.64 13.53
N THR A 577 1.72 12.80 14.76
CA THR A 577 3.04 12.30 15.18
C THR A 577 2.92 11.14 16.15
N GLY A 578 3.96 10.31 16.24
CA GLY A 578 4.01 9.13 17.12
C GLY A 578 5.38 8.93 17.74
N SER A 579 6.38 8.55 16.91
CA SER A 579 7.74 8.23 17.37
C SER A 579 8.39 9.31 18.24
N VAL A 580 8.19 10.59 17.92
CA VAL A 580 8.70 11.71 18.72
C VAL A 580 8.02 11.80 20.08
N ASN A 581 6.70 11.54 20.14
CA ASN A 581 5.91 11.62 21.36
C ASN A 581 6.27 10.48 22.33
N GLN A 582 6.71 9.32 21.83
CA GLN A 582 7.18 8.23 22.68
C GLN A 582 8.42 8.60 23.51
N CYS A 583 9.25 9.52 23.00
CA CYS A 583 10.44 10.03 23.68
C CYS A 583 10.10 11.32 24.47
N SER A 584 9.01 11.26 25.24
CA SER A 584 8.57 12.35 26.12
C SER A 584 8.43 11.86 27.57
N PRO A 585 8.43 12.77 28.56
CA PRO A 585 8.16 12.40 29.95
C PRO A 585 6.80 11.74 30.12
N GLN A 586 5.79 12.21 29.39
CA GLN A 586 4.41 11.75 29.52
C GLN A 586 4.16 10.36 28.92
N ALA A 587 4.94 9.92 27.93
CA ALA A 587 4.70 8.61 27.31
C ALA A 587 4.80 7.45 28.31
N GLY A 588 3.86 6.50 28.21
CA GLY A 588 3.72 5.33 29.08
C GLY A 588 4.72 4.22 28.75
N THR A 589 6.01 4.54 28.78
CA THR A 589 7.10 3.59 28.58
C THR A 589 8.24 3.86 29.57
N SER A 590 9.15 2.91 29.74
CA SER A 590 10.21 3.01 30.74
C SER A 590 11.23 4.12 30.42
N PRO A 591 11.86 4.72 31.45
CA PRO A 591 12.99 5.64 31.25
C PRO A 591 14.10 5.04 30.39
N ALA A 592 14.41 3.75 30.55
CA ALA A 592 15.42 3.06 29.76
C ALA A 592 15.10 3.04 28.25
N VAL A 593 13.82 2.92 27.87
CA VAL A 593 13.40 3.05 26.47
C VAL A 593 13.55 4.48 25.99
N LYS A 594 13.20 5.48 26.81
CA LYS A 594 13.32 6.90 26.45
C LYS A 594 14.79 7.32 26.28
N ASP A 595 15.68 6.82 27.13
CA ASP A 595 17.13 6.99 27.01
C ASP A 595 17.64 6.42 25.68
N ILE A 596 17.19 5.23 25.28
CA ILE A 596 17.55 4.67 23.96
C ILE A 596 17.03 5.57 22.84
N LEU A 597 15.75 5.92 22.85
CA LEU A 597 15.10 6.75 21.82
C LEU A 597 15.80 8.11 21.63
N ALA A 598 16.25 8.73 22.71
CA ALA A 598 16.94 10.02 22.67
C ALA A 598 18.31 9.98 21.97
N THR A 599 18.91 8.79 21.81
CA THR A 599 20.24 8.60 21.19
C THR A 599 20.21 8.09 19.74
N LEU A 600 19.02 7.90 19.18
CA LEU A 600 18.87 7.36 17.83
C LEU A 600 19.15 8.42 16.76
N ASP A 601 19.77 8.00 15.67
CA ASP A 601 19.84 8.75 14.42
C ASP A 601 18.83 8.17 13.39
N VAL A 602 18.67 8.83 12.25
CA VAL A 602 17.68 8.51 11.21
C VAL A 602 17.78 7.08 10.65
N GLN A 603 18.95 6.44 10.74
CA GLN A 603 19.18 5.06 10.27
C GLN A 603 19.20 4.00 11.38
N ASP A 604 18.88 4.38 12.62
CA ASP A 604 18.95 3.47 13.78
C ASP A 604 17.66 2.64 14.00
N THR A 605 16.83 2.52 12.96
CA THR A 605 15.62 1.69 12.94
C THR A 605 15.69 0.63 11.84
N THR A 606 14.88 -0.41 11.96
CA THR A 606 14.81 -1.48 10.98
C THR A 606 13.47 -2.23 11.07
N TYR A 607 13.17 -3.04 10.06
CA TYR A 607 11.95 -3.83 10.02
C TYR A 607 12.17 -5.24 10.57
N ALA A 608 11.35 -5.62 11.55
CA ALA A 608 11.27 -6.96 12.12
C ALA A 608 9.90 -7.60 11.83
N PRO A 609 9.77 -8.92 11.92
CA PRO A 609 8.47 -9.58 11.92
C PRO A 609 7.56 -9.02 13.03
N ALA A 610 6.27 -8.94 12.76
CA ALA A 610 5.25 -8.66 13.76
C ALA A 610 4.95 -9.92 14.58
N GLY A 611 4.60 -9.76 15.86
CA GLY A 611 4.23 -10.89 16.73
C GLY A 611 2.78 -11.33 16.48
N ASP A 612 1.91 -10.39 16.14
CA ASP A 612 0.61 -10.60 15.51
C ASP A 612 0.78 -10.82 14.01
N MET A 613 -0.06 -11.68 13.41
CA MET A 613 0.07 -12.08 12.01
C MET A 613 1.49 -12.60 11.63
N PHE A 614 2.22 -13.14 12.61
CA PHE A 614 3.59 -13.63 12.46
C PHE A 614 3.70 -14.64 11.31
N GLU A 615 2.73 -15.54 11.23
CA GLU A 615 2.65 -16.60 10.22
C GLU A 615 2.45 -16.05 8.79
N LEU A 616 1.86 -14.85 8.66
CA LEU A 616 1.61 -14.16 7.39
C LEU A 616 2.80 -13.29 6.95
N GLY A 617 3.82 -13.15 7.80
CA GLY A 617 4.99 -12.33 7.52
C GLY A 617 4.75 -10.84 7.61
N ALA A 618 3.77 -10.41 8.41
CA ALA A 618 3.57 -9.01 8.76
C ALA A 618 4.86 -8.43 9.39
N ARG A 619 5.08 -7.14 9.22
CA ARG A 619 6.29 -6.46 9.69
C ARG A 619 5.97 -5.22 10.50
N VAL A 620 6.87 -4.94 11.43
CA VAL A 620 6.89 -3.72 12.24
C VAL A 620 8.24 -3.03 12.11
N GLN A 621 8.26 -1.71 12.17
CA GLN A 621 9.47 -0.92 12.27
C GLN A 621 9.82 -0.67 13.75
N VAL A 622 11.07 -0.99 14.10
CA VAL A 622 11.57 -1.03 15.47
C VAL A 622 12.99 -0.47 15.57
N VAL A 623 13.40 -0.13 16.79
CA VAL A 623 14.78 0.26 17.11
C VAL A 623 15.76 -0.87 16.73
N ARG A 624 16.85 -0.50 16.06
CA ARG A 624 18.00 -1.38 15.76
C ARG A 624 19.18 -1.16 16.70
N LYS A 625 19.44 0.09 17.12
CA LYS A 625 20.58 0.44 17.97
C LYS A 625 20.28 0.23 19.45
N GLY A 626 21.17 -0.44 20.17
CA GLY A 626 21.03 -0.66 21.62
C GLY A 626 20.12 -1.84 22.02
N THR A 627 19.64 -2.64 21.06
CA THR A 627 18.90 -3.89 21.27
C THR A 627 19.25 -4.89 20.17
N LEU A 628 19.11 -6.20 20.44
CA LEU A 628 19.26 -7.27 19.45
C LEU A 628 17.91 -7.85 19.02
N PHE A 629 16.80 -7.32 19.53
CA PHE A 629 15.45 -7.78 19.20
C PHE A 629 15.22 -7.97 17.69
N PRO A 630 15.55 -7.01 16.79
CA PRO A 630 15.22 -7.17 15.37
C PRO A 630 15.98 -8.34 14.73
N ALA A 631 17.25 -8.54 15.10
CA ALA A 631 18.05 -9.65 14.60
C ALA A 631 17.49 -11.00 15.08
N ARG A 632 17.13 -11.07 16.37
CA ARG A 632 16.54 -12.27 17.00
C ARG A 632 15.18 -12.60 16.41
N ALA A 633 14.29 -11.61 16.28
CA ALA A 633 12.96 -11.76 15.69
C ALA A 633 13.03 -12.24 14.23
N ASN A 634 13.92 -11.65 13.41
CA ASN A 634 14.13 -12.11 12.04
C ASN A 634 14.66 -13.55 11.98
N ARG A 635 15.56 -13.94 12.90
CA ARG A 635 16.06 -15.32 13.00
C ARG A 635 14.94 -16.30 13.35
N LEU A 636 14.08 -15.97 14.32
CA LEU A 636 12.92 -16.81 14.67
C LEU A 636 11.98 -17.00 13.48
N TYR A 637 11.71 -15.94 12.72
CA TYR A 637 10.87 -16.04 11.54
C TYR A 637 11.50 -16.86 10.41
N GLN A 638 12.81 -16.72 10.18
CA GLN A 638 13.53 -17.57 9.23
C GLN A 638 13.42 -19.06 9.61
N LEU A 639 13.61 -19.38 10.89
CA LEU A 639 13.48 -20.75 11.39
C LEU A 639 12.06 -21.26 11.24
N TYR A 640 11.06 -20.43 11.58
CA TYR A 640 9.65 -20.77 11.36
C TYR A 640 9.38 -21.13 9.89
N ARG A 641 9.99 -20.43 8.94
CA ARG A 641 9.83 -20.73 7.51
C ARG A 641 10.58 -21.98 7.03
N GLN A 642 11.64 -22.38 7.71
CA GLN A 642 12.54 -23.46 7.27
C GLN A 642 12.20 -24.83 7.88
N HIS A 643 11.56 -24.86 9.05
CA HIS A 643 11.34 -26.07 9.85
C HIS A 643 9.85 -26.33 10.07
N GLU A 644 9.39 -27.57 10.10
CA GLU A 644 7.97 -27.89 10.33
C GLU A 644 7.62 -28.01 11.81
N SER A 645 8.61 -28.31 12.65
CA SER A 645 8.47 -28.44 14.09
C SER A 645 9.62 -27.75 14.86
N LEU A 646 9.43 -27.54 16.17
CA LEU A 646 10.52 -27.14 17.07
C LEU A 646 11.62 -28.22 17.19
N GLY A 647 11.26 -29.48 16.94
CA GLY A 647 12.18 -30.63 16.99
C GLY A 647 13.15 -30.69 15.80
N ASP A 648 12.79 -30.10 14.67
CA ASP A 648 13.61 -30.08 13.45
C ASP A 648 14.79 -29.10 13.55
N ILE A 649 14.80 -28.23 14.56
CA ILE A 649 15.84 -27.22 14.76
C ILE A 649 17.09 -27.89 15.33
N ASP A 650 18.24 -27.68 14.68
CA ASP A 650 19.50 -28.26 15.12
C ASP A 650 19.86 -27.87 16.56
N ALA A 651 20.51 -28.78 17.29
CA ALA A 651 20.76 -28.62 18.72
C ALA A 651 21.56 -27.35 19.08
N ARG A 652 22.44 -26.87 18.19
CA ARG A 652 23.21 -25.65 18.43
C ARG A 652 22.32 -24.40 18.31
N THR A 653 21.50 -24.33 17.26
CA THR A 653 20.54 -23.24 17.08
C THR A 653 19.50 -23.24 18.20
N ARG A 654 18.98 -24.42 18.58
CA ARG A 654 18.04 -24.59 19.69
C ARG A 654 18.59 -24.01 20.99
N ARG A 655 19.78 -24.44 21.43
CA ARG A 655 20.44 -23.90 22.63
C ARG A 655 20.63 -22.39 22.57
N THR A 656 21.01 -21.85 21.41
CA THR A 656 21.14 -20.40 21.24
C THR A 656 19.82 -19.68 21.53
N ILE A 657 18.69 -20.20 21.07
CA ILE A 657 17.38 -19.58 21.31
C ILE A 657 16.99 -19.74 22.79
N GLU A 658 17.09 -20.95 23.32
CA GLU A 658 16.68 -21.25 24.70
C GLU A 658 17.53 -20.47 25.72
N ASP A 659 18.86 -20.46 25.57
CA ASP A 659 19.79 -19.85 26.54
C ASP A 659 19.89 -18.34 26.39
N THR A 660 19.81 -17.82 25.15
CA THR A 660 20.14 -16.42 24.87
C THR A 660 18.93 -15.56 24.52
N TYR A 661 17.94 -16.10 23.80
CA TYR A 661 16.80 -15.31 23.33
C TYR A 661 15.69 -15.37 24.37
N PHE A 662 15.26 -16.58 24.72
CA PHE A 662 14.13 -16.83 25.62
C PHE A 662 14.56 -16.89 27.09
N ARG A 663 15.82 -17.27 27.34
CA ARG A 663 16.38 -17.60 28.66
C ARG A 663 15.51 -18.62 29.39
N ARG A 664 14.93 -19.53 28.60
CA ARG A 664 13.95 -20.58 28.94
C ARG A 664 14.00 -21.63 27.83
N SER A 665 13.79 -22.88 28.19
CA SER A 665 13.57 -23.96 27.23
C SER A 665 12.29 -23.76 26.41
N PHE A 666 12.20 -24.39 25.24
CA PHE A 666 10.95 -24.38 24.45
C PHE A 666 9.75 -24.95 25.22
N ASP A 667 9.97 -25.93 26.10
CA ASP A 667 8.91 -26.54 26.88
C ASP A 667 8.39 -25.61 27.98
N GLU A 668 9.27 -24.87 28.66
CA GLU A 668 8.86 -23.83 29.62
C GLU A 668 8.07 -22.71 28.94
N VAL A 669 8.53 -22.24 27.77
CA VAL A 669 7.82 -21.22 26.99
C VAL A 669 6.46 -21.74 26.52
N TRP A 670 6.38 -23.00 26.10
CA TRP A 670 5.12 -23.63 25.72
C TRP A 670 4.17 -23.72 26.92
N ASP A 671 4.65 -24.10 28.10
CA ASP A 671 3.84 -24.18 29.31
C ASP A 671 3.28 -22.82 29.72
N GLU A 672 4.08 -21.76 29.66
CA GLU A 672 3.61 -20.38 29.89
C GLU A 672 2.55 -19.98 28.87
N THR A 673 2.81 -20.24 27.59
CA THR A 673 1.89 -19.94 26.49
C THR A 673 0.57 -20.69 26.66
N ARG A 674 0.62 -21.98 27.00
CA ARG A 674 -0.56 -22.81 27.27
C ARG A 674 -1.39 -22.26 28.44
N ARG A 675 -0.77 -21.83 29.55
CA ARG A 675 -1.49 -21.22 30.69
C ARG A 675 -2.17 -19.89 30.32
N TYR A 676 -1.55 -19.12 29.42
CA TYR A 676 -2.17 -17.90 28.89
C TYR A 676 -3.37 -18.24 27.99
N LEU A 677 -3.17 -19.14 27.02
CA LEU A 677 -4.23 -19.57 26.09
C LEU A 677 -5.41 -20.20 26.84
N GLN A 678 -5.19 -20.99 27.89
CA GLN A 678 -6.27 -21.61 28.67
C GLN A 678 -7.29 -20.59 29.21
N ARG A 679 -6.86 -19.35 29.49
CA ARG A 679 -7.71 -18.29 30.04
C ARG A 679 -8.35 -17.38 28.98
N ARG A 680 -7.71 -17.25 27.80
CA ARG A 680 -8.09 -16.25 26.79
C ARG A 680 -8.56 -16.89 25.48
N HIS A 681 -7.89 -17.95 25.05
CA HIS A 681 -8.07 -18.62 23.75
C HIS A 681 -7.89 -20.14 23.89
N PRO A 682 -8.71 -20.84 24.71
CA PRO A 682 -8.54 -22.26 24.99
C PRO A 682 -8.63 -23.14 23.73
N GLU A 683 -9.32 -22.67 22.69
CA GLU A 683 -9.46 -23.32 21.39
C GLU A 683 -8.13 -23.48 20.62
N GLN A 684 -7.12 -22.66 20.93
CA GLN A 684 -5.79 -22.75 20.29
C GLN A 684 -4.99 -23.97 20.77
N ILE A 685 -5.24 -24.48 21.98
CA ILE A 685 -4.45 -25.55 22.60
C ILE A 685 -4.64 -26.89 21.85
N PRO A 686 -5.87 -27.36 21.58
CA PRO A 686 -6.07 -28.58 20.79
C PRO A 686 -5.51 -28.49 19.36
N ARG A 687 -5.50 -27.29 18.77
CA ARG A 687 -4.89 -27.06 17.46
C ARG A 687 -3.37 -27.19 17.53
N ALA A 688 -2.73 -26.56 18.49
CA ALA A 688 -1.28 -26.64 18.69
C ALA A 688 -0.81 -28.07 19.01
N ASN A 689 -1.62 -28.85 19.73
CA ASN A 689 -1.31 -30.27 19.99
C ASN A 689 -1.37 -31.15 18.72
N ARG A 690 -2.14 -30.75 17.71
CA ARG A 690 -2.27 -31.49 16.43
C ARG A 690 -1.35 -30.97 15.32
N GLN A 691 -0.94 -29.71 15.39
CA GLN A 691 -0.17 -29.02 14.36
C GLN A 691 1.12 -28.46 14.96
N GLU A 692 2.23 -29.17 14.80
CA GLU A 692 3.52 -28.78 15.38
C GLU A 692 4.02 -27.42 14.88
N LYS A 693 3.77 -27.10 13.61
CA LYS A 693 4.05 -25.79 13.03
C LYS A 693 3.34 -24.65 13.77
N HIS A 694 2.07 -24.87 14.13
CA HIS A 694 1.26 -23.91 14.89
C HIS A 694 1.79 -23.75 16.31
N ARG A 695 2.18 -24.86 16.96
CA ARG A 695 2.85 -24.82 18.28
C ARG A 695 4.16 -24.03 18.21
N MET A 696 4.98 -24.24 17.18
CA MET A 696 6.21 -23.48 16.95
C MET A 696 5.93 -21.98 16.82
N ALA A 697 4.92 -21.59 16.02
CA ALA A 697 4.53 -20.19 15.88
C ALA A 697 4.15 -19.58 17.24
N LEU A 698 3.32 -20.26 18.04
CA LEU A 698 2.92 -19.79 19.36
C LEU A 698 4.10 -19.61 20.32
N VAL A 699 5.05 -20.57 20.33
CA VAL A 699 6.28 -20.48 21.13
C VAL A 699 7.16 -19.33 20.68
N PHE A 700 7.30 -19.08 19.38
CA PHE A 700 8.08 -17.93 18.89
C PHE A 700 7.38 -16.59 19.16
N ARG A 701 6.06 -16.53 19.03
CA ARG A 701 5.25 -15.34 19.31
C ARG A 701 5.35 -14.88 20.78
N TRP A 702 5.56 -15.81 21.71
CA TRP A 702 5.83 -15.49 23.12
C TRP A 702 7.00 -14.50 23.26
N TYR A 703 8.06 -14.64 22.46
CA TYR A 703 9.23 -13.76 22.52
C TYR A 703 8.88 -12.30 22.25
N PHE A 704 7.99 -12.03 21.30
CA PHE A 704 7.55 -10.67 20.96
C PHE A 704 6.78 -10.04 22.12
N VAL A 705 5.83 -10.79 22.69
CA VAL A 705 5.06 -10.35 23.87
C VAL A 705 5.98 -10.11 25.07
N HIS A 706 6.93 -11.00 25.30
CA HIS A 706 7.92 -10.88 26.37
C HIS A 706 8.80 -9.64 26.18
N SER A 707 9.40 -9.48 24.99
CA SER A 707 10.26 -8.37 24.60
C SER A 707 9.59 -7.00 24.76
N SER A 708 8.33 -6.86 24.32
CA SER A 708 7.57 -5.62 24.53
C SER A 708 7.30 -5.37 26.01
N ARG A 709 6.93 -6.40 26.79
CA ARG A 709 6.67 -6.26 28.22
C ARG A 709 7.94 -5.85 29.00
N MET A 710 9.09 -6.42 28.66
CA MET A 710 10.36 -6.08 29.31
C MET A 710 10.77 -4.64 29.01
N ALA A 711 10.55 -4.16 27.78
CA ALA A 711 10.79 -2.77 27.40
C ALA A 711 9.89 -1.80 28.18
N LEU A 712 8.59 -2.10 28.27
CA LEU A 712 7.62 -1.28 29.03
C LEU A 712 7.98 -1.21 30.53
N ARG A 713 8.42 -2.32 31.12
CA ARG A 713 8.84 -2.38 32.54
C ARG A 713 10.24 -1.83 32.80
N GLY A 714 11.06 -1.67 31.76
CA GLY A 714 12.45 -1.19 31.90
C GLY A 714 13.39 -2.21 32.56
N VAL A 715 13.17 -3.52 32.33
CA VAL A 715 14.02 -4.57 32.91
C VAL A 715 15.38 -4.58 32.22
N LEU A 716 16.40 -3.96 32.83
CA LEU A 716 17.69 -3.72 32.20
C LEU A 716 18.45 -4.99 31.80
N ASP A 717 18.28 -6.08 32.55
CA ASP A 717 18.86 -7.39 32.21
C ASP A 717 18.33 -7.95 30.89
N GLU A 718 17.16 -7.47 30.45
CA GLU A 718 16.49 -7.81 29.20
C GLU A 718 16.63 -6.72 28.14
N ARG A 719 17.50 -5.71 28.34
CA ARG A 719 17.69 -4.58 27.41
C ARG A 719 17.97 -5.04 25.98
N VAL A 720 18.78 -6.10 25.82
CA VAL A 720 19.10 -6.69 24.52
C VAL A 720 17.89 -7.31 23.81
N ASN A 721 16.80 -7.56 24.52
CA ASN A 721 15.54 -8.10 24.04
C ASN A 721 14.46 -7.04 23.86
N PHE A 722 14.70 -5.76 24.17
CA PHE A 722 13.66 -4.74 24.09
C PHE A 722 13.12 -4.61 22.67
N GLN A 723 11.82 -4.82 22.52
CA GLN A 723 11.07 -4.46 21.32
C GLN A 723 10.52 -3.05 21.51
N ILE A 724 11.07 -2.09 20.77
CA ILE A 724 10.68 -0.68 20.82
C ILE A 724 10.20 -0.28 19.43
N HIS A 725 8.90 -0.05 19.28
CA HIS A 725 8.29 0.39 18.03
C HIS A 725 8.59 1.87 17.80
N THR A 726 9.38 2.19 16.77
CA THR A 726 9.67 3.57 16.38
C THR A 726 10.16 3.60 14.93
N GLY A 727 10.03 4.74 14.27
CA GLY A 727 10.50 4.96 12.90
C GLY A 727 11.56 6.06 12.83
N PRO A 728 12.08 6.40 11.64
CA PRO A 728 13.18 7.36 11.47
C PRO A 728 12.85 8.78 11.95
N ALA A 729 11.58 9.11 12.18
CA ALA A 729 11.13 10.39 12.71
C ALA A 729 11.78 10.75 14.06
N ILE A 730 12.03 9.79 14.95
CA ILE A 730 12.72 10.10 16.22
C ILE A 730 14.17 10.54 15.99
N GLY A 731 14.87 9.92 15.04
CA GLY A 731 16.22 10.31 14.67
C GLY A 731 16.27 11.71 14.05
N ALA A 732 15.31 12.02 13.18
CA ALA A 732 15.19 13.36 12.60
C ALA A 732 14.92 14.41 13.69
N PHE A 733 14.05 14.09 14.66
CA PHE A 733 13.78 14.97 15.79
C PHE A 733 15.02 15.18 16.66
N ASN A 734 15.75 14.12 17.00
CA ASN A 734 16.98 14.20 17.77
C ASN A 734 18.01 15.14 17.10
N ARG A 735 18.15 15.08 15.76
CA ARG A 735 19.01 16.00 15.02
C ARG A 735 18.50 17.44 15.01
N PHE A 736 17.19 17.62 14.92
CA PHE A 736 16.56 18.95 14.94
C PHE A 736 16.75 19.65 16.28
N VAL A 737 16.69 18.92 17.40
CA VAL A 737 16.82 19.48 18.75
C VAL A 737 18.23 19.40 19.33
N ASP A 738 19.21 18.94 18.56
CA ASP A 738 20.60 18.85 19.00
C ASP A 738 21.14 20.24 19.39
N GLY A 739 21.83 20.31 20.53
CA GLY A 739 22.30 21.57 21.11
C GLY A 739 21.23 22.47 21.74
N THR A 740 19.98 22.02 21.86
CA THR A 740 18.90 22.74 22.57
C THR A 740 18.58 22.09 23.92
N ASP A 741 17.73 22.74 24.71
CA ASP A 741 17.14 22.17 25.94
C ASP A 741 16.40 20.85 25.68
N LEU A 742 15.78 20.71 24.51
CA LEU A 742 15.06 19.50 24.12
C LEU A 742 15.97 18.31 23.75
N ALA A 743 17.29 18.46 23.83
CA ALA A 743 18.21 17.34 23.68
C ALA A 743 17.99 16.27 24.76
N ASP A 744 17.70 16.65 26.02
CA ASP A 744 17.28 15.72 27.07
C ASP A 744 15.79 15.39 26.90
N TRP A 745 15.45 14.09 26.88
CA TRP A 745 14.05 13.68 26.77
C TRP A 745 13.19 14.11 27.95
N ARG A 746 13.80 14.43 29.10
CA ARG A 746 13.10 14.94 30.28
C ARG A 746 12.42 16.29 30.03
N ASP A 747 12.92 17.07 29.07
CA ASP A 747 12.36 18.37 28.68
C ASP A 747 11.48 18.30 27.42
N ARG A 748 11.38 17.11 26.78
CA ARG A 748 10.57 16.87 25.58
C ARG A 748 9.08 16.68 25.87
N HIS A 749 8.44 17.68 26.47
CA HIS A 749 7.00 17.62 26.69
C HIS A 749 6.24 17.60 25.36
N VAL A 750 5.19 16.76 25.27
CA VAL A 750 4.49 16.47 24.00
C VAL A 750 3.85 17.67 23.31
N ASP A 751 3.36 18.63 24.09
CA ASP A 751 2.85 19.92 23.62
C ASP A 751 3.98 20.81 23.09
N VAL A 752 5.14 20.82 23.75
CA VAL A 752 6.33 21.56 23.30
C VAL A 752 6.88 20.95 22.00
N ILE A 753 6.92 19.62 21.89
CA ILE A 753 7.26 18.94 20.62
C ILE A 753 6.33 19.43 19.49
N ALA A 754 5.02 19.45 19.74
CA ALA A 754 4.04 19.91 18.75
C ALA A 754 4.27 21.37 18.34
N GLU A 755 4.50 22.25 19.31
CA GLU A 755 4.78 23.68 19.08
C GLU A 755 6.06 23.86 18.23
N ARG A 756 7.17 23.23 18.61
CA ARG A 756 8.43 23.33 17.85
C ARG A 756 8.31 22.85 16.41
N LEU A 757 7.61 21.74 16.19
CA LEU A 757 7.38 21.21 14.85
C LEU A 757 6.50 22.14 14.01
N MET A 758 5.41 22.65 14.57
CA MET A 758 4.46 23.52 13.86
C MET A 758 5.01 24.92 13.60
N GLU A 759 5.65 25.54 14.59
CA GLU A 759 6.28 26.86 14.46
C GLU A 759 7.48 26.81 13.51
N GLY A 760 8.33 25.79 13.63
CA GLY A 760 9.44 25.59 12.70
C GLY A 760 8.94 25.41 11.26
N ALA A 761 7.88 24.62 11.06
CA ALA A 761 7.32 24.41 9.72
C ALA A 761 6.76 25.72 9.14
N ALA A 762 6.09 26.53 9.96
CA ALA A 762 5.55 27.81 9.55
C ALA A 762 6.67 28.80 9.17
N ALA A 763 7.71 28.89 9.98
CA ALA A 763 8.88 29.72 9.71
C ALA A 763 9.54 29.29 8.39
N LEU A 764 9.77 27.99 8.20
CA LEU A 764 10.39 27.44 6.99
C LEU A 764 9.56 27.77 5.73
N LEU A 765 8.25 27.55 5.77
CA LEU A 765 7.37 27.87 4.65
C LEU A 765 7.35 29.37 4.35
N GLY A 766 7.37 30.22 5.39
CA GLY A 766 7.49 31.67 5.23
C GLY A 766 8.78 32.09 4.53
N THR A 767 9.93 31.56 4.99
CA THR A 767 11.23 31.83 4.37
C THR A 767 11.28 31.34 2.92
N ARG A 768 10.81 30.12 2.65
CA ARG A 768 10.81 29.55 1.29
C ARG A 768 9.91 30.34 0.35
N TYR A 769 8.73 30.73 0.80
CA TYR A 769 7.82 31.56 0.01
C TYR A 769 8.49 32.88 -0.39
N HIS A 770 9.09 33.60 0.55
CA HIS A 770 9.80 34.85 0.28
C HIS A 770 10.97 34.66 -0.69
N GLN A 771 11.76 33.58 -0.55
CA GLN A 771 12.82 33.23 -1.51
C GLN A 771 12.30 33.02 -2.93
N PHE A 772 11.11 32.42 -3.10
CA PHE A 772 10.52 32.18 -4.41
C PHE A 772 9.91 33.44 -5.04
N THR A 773 9.39 34.36 -4.24
CA THR A 773 8.62 35.51 -4.74
C THR A 773 9.45 36.78 -4.92
N GLU A 774 10.50 36.99 -4.12
CA GLU A 774 11.26 38.24 -4.11
C GLU A 774 12.69 38.09 -4.65
N GLY A 775 13.08 36.86 -5.02
CA GLY A 775 14.43 36.53 -5.47
C GLY A 775 15.41 36.49 -4.29
N ALA A 776 16.36 35.55 -4.33
CA ALA A 776 17.43 35.56 -3.35
C ALA A 776 18.25 36.84 -3.53
N THR A 777 18.22 37.76 -2.56
CA THR A 777 19.28 38.78 -2.42
C THR A 777 20.55 38.04 -2.01
N GLY A 778 21.23 37.47 -3.01
CA GLY A 778 22.57 36.93 -2.91
C GLY A 778 23.61 38.02 -3.04
#